data_AF-A0A1Y3LH84-F1
#
_entry.id   AF-A0A1Y3LH84-F1
#
_cell.length_a   1.000
_cell.length_b   1.000
_cell.length_c   1.000
_cell.angle_alpha   90.00
_cell.angle_beta   90.00
_cell.angle_gamma   90.00
#
_symmetry.space_group_name_H-M   'P 1'
#
loop_
_entity.id
_entity.type
_entity.pdbx_description
1 polymer ?
#
loop_
_entity_poly.entity_id
_entity_poly.type
_entity_poly.pdbx_seq_one_letter_code
_entity_poly.pdbx_strand_id
1 'polypeptide(L)'
;MPFNSAHTGAEIDAAVQMMGQIQEARDSTKDDLLEVRDLAAQVDSNAAQVGSQTASVTAKSEQVAVNTLAVEQAREQVSADSAVAEAAKGSAAASAEFAEASRVSANASQQAASQSQIAAGISEQVTAEHAETVGVLAQQVADNTSVASTSAEAAASSAQLAVEVVDGFGNRFFANYALMVAVTPKHDGTMAWVQNDPTKALNGFYRWFAAVQAWVKPSPQMALDTDIDMLRLLVSRKNRPRGKISGDAPLIFGAGEAQVLFGVHQKVPRGPSESQGTVPMLGKTPLVPMLSLLRPRSRNYDSDVVLVSGNSVMLESRGSVTPEAPVITYDAKLIDEQGQKPAPKRYAAISAGQVWSYGPDGAKQVTQDGEWFAAQCVDFDVIRTLKLTSGGLVPYTITQDGRISRDGKVLIHKLSTGQSLALGSRGIFPDPNGDYVINGIRGNLFSPLAPPGYADKLWTLSGGPRPAAWEGTTAFEPVREYVAGVTAETPATSYMLAMRKWHERMTSVAPQMLYSVSALGGTPYAGVKKGTKTYTDAMSQITTAKAIASTMGLDYVVPSISIVHGESQRDTTQAEYVAMLGEWISDYRADIVAITAQAVPPVAFISQMLTGETGTIPAIPLAQLQAHNENPYVVMVGPKYAYPYFDTYHMQGPGYMKMGELEARAERLTQISGKWQPLKVISAAVSGATITLRLNNLPNGNAGTPGPIGNLAIDTAIVSDPGNYGFQLSAGTIANVATGRDGVSIVITATAAIAAGTVLTYALQPTLGSPQTGNGRRGCIRDNDHRDFSRYDMKPLYNWLCAFSTALEI
;
A
#
# COMPACT_ATOMS: atom_id res chain seq x y z
N MET A 1 -77.89 -46.66 115.61
CA MET A 1 -76.78 -46.52 116.59
C MET A 1 -75.73 -45.61 115.97
N PRO A 2 -74.94 -44.86 116.77
CA PRO A 2 -74.44 -43.53 116.41
C PRO A 2 -73.30 -43.53 115.39
N PHE A 3 -73.06 -42.38 114.76
CA PHE A 3 -71.78 -42.04 114.15
C PHE A 3 -71.17 -40.84 114.90
N ASN A 4 -69.93 -41.00 115.35
CA ASN A 4 -69.16 -39.96 116.02
C ASN A 4 -68.83 -38.83 115.04
N SER A 5 -69.22 -37.59 115.35
CA SER A 5 -68.65 -36.39 114.70
C SER A 5 -67.45 -35.89 115.50
N ALA A 6 -66.40 -36.71 115.55
CA ALA A 6 -65.09 -36.30 116.04
C ALA A 6 -64.19 -36.04 114.83
N HIS A 7 -64.39 -34.90 114.16
CA HIS A 7 -63.43 -34.38 113.19
C HIS A 7 -62.68 -33.20 113.80
N THR A 8 -61.36 -33.30 113.77
CA THR A 8 -60.43 -32.30 114.25
C THR A 8 -60.22 -31.22 113.18
N GLY A 9 -59.81 -30.01 113.57
CA GLY A 9 -59.63 -28.90 112.62
C GLY A 9 -58.75 -29.25 111.41
N ALA A 10 -57.74 -30.09 111.62
CA ALA A 10 -56.84 -30.58 110.59
C ALA A 10 -57.54 -31.36 109.45
N GLU A 11 -58.66 -32.05 109.72
CA GLU A 11 -59.39 -32.79 108.69
C GLU A 11 -60.26 -31.85 107.82
N ILE A 12 -60.74 -30.74 108.41
CA ILE A 12 -61.45 -29.69 107.67
C ILE A 12 -60.47 -28.90 106.81
N ASP A 13 -59.31 -28.53 107.36
CA ASP A 13 -58.25 -27.83 106.61
C ASP A 13 -57.73 -28.69 105.45
N ALA A 14 -57.55 -30.01 105.66
CA ALA A 14 -57.20 -30.94 104.60
C ALA A 14 -58.29 -31.04 103.51
N ALA A 15 -59.57 -31.05 103.88
CA ALA A 15 -60.67 -31.06 102.91
C ALA A 15 -60.75 -29.74 102.10
N VAL A 16 -60.52 -28.59 102.73
CA VAL A 16 -60.44 -27.28 102.06
C VAL A 16 -59.24 -27.23 101.11
N GLN A 17 -58.07 -27.71 101.53
CA GLN A 17 -56.88 -27.80 100.68
C GLN A 17 -57.11 -28.73 99.48
N MET A 18 -57.77 -29.88 99.70
CA MET A 18 -58.13 -30.81 98.63
C MET A 18 -59.15 -30.20 97.64
N MET A 19 -60.13 -29.43 98.11
CA MET A 19 -61.02 -28.67 97.22
C MET A 19 -60.28 -27.59 96.42
N GLY A 20 -59.29 -26.92 97.03
CA GLY A 20 -58.40 -25.99 96.32
C GLY A 20 -57.63 -26.67 95.19
N GLN A 21 -57.01 -27.82 95.46
CA GLN A 21 -56.29 -28.62 94.46
C GLN A 21 -57.22 -29.14 93.35
N ILE A 22 -58.45 -29.55 93.67
CA ILE A 22 -59.46 -29.96 92.67
C ILE A 22 -59.86 -28.76 91.79
N GLN A 23 -60.00 -27.57 92.38
CA GLN A 23 -60.35 -26.34 91.69
C GLN A 23 -59.23 -25.90 90.74
N GLU A 24 -57.97 -25.92 91.19
CA GLU A 24 -56.78 -25.67 90.37
C GLU A 24 -56.65 -26.69 89.22
N ALA A 25 -56.80 -27.98 89.51
CA ALA A 25 -56.75 -29.03 88.49
C ALA A 25 -57.85 -28.89 87.43
N ARG A 26 -59.07 -28.49 87.83
CA ARG A 26 -60.19 -28.24 86.91
C ARG A 26 -59.93 -27.04 86.00
N ASP A 27 -59.41 -25.95 86.56
CA ASP A 27 -59.14 -24.75 85.79
C ASP A 27 -57.92 -24.96 84.86
N SER A 28 -56.88 -25.68 85.30
CA SER A 28 -55.79 -26.16 84.44
C SER A 28 -56.30 -27.03 83.29
N THR A 29 -57.18 -28.00 83.57
CA THR A 29 -57.78 -28.87 82.52
C THR A 29 -58.59 -28.07 81.50
N LYS A 30 -59.20 -26.95 81.92
CA LYS A 30 -59.95 -26.05 81.04
C LYS A 30 -59.01 -25.22 80.15
N ASP A 31 -57.87 -24.78 80.69
CA ASP A 31 -56.88 -24.04 79.92
C ASP A 31 -56.14 -24.96 78.92
N ASP A 32 -55.79 -26.19 79.33
CA ASP A 32 -55.30 -27.26 78.44
C ASP A 32 -56.29 -27.53 77.29
N LEU A 33 -57.61 -27.57 77.58
CA LEU A 33 -58.65 -27.79 76.58
C LEU A 33 -58.73 -26.63 75.56
N LEU A 34 -58.46 -25.39 75.99
CA LEU A 34 -58.39 -24.23 75.10
C LEU A 34 -57.15 -24.31 74.21
N GLU A 35 -55.98 -24.63 74.77
CA GLU A 35 -54.74 -24.81 73.99
C GLU A 35 -54.87 -25.93 72.96
N VAL A 36 -55.43 -27.09 73.34
CA VAL A 36 -55.69 -28.20 72.42
C VAL A 36 -56.66 -27.80 71.30
N ARG A 37 -57.68 -26.99 71.58
CA ARG A 37 -58.62 -26.51 70.57
C ARG A 37 -57.97 -25.54 69.58
N ASP A 38 -57.14 -24.64 70.08
CA ASP A 38 -56.46 -23.64 69.24
C ASP A 38 -55.32 -24.29 68.42
N LEU A 39 -54.64 -25.31 68.97
CA LEU A 39 -53.75 -26.21 68.21
C LEU A 39 -54.49 -26.98 67.11
N ALA A 40 -55.68 -27.52 67.39
CA ALA A 40 -56.49 -28.19 66.37
C ALA A 40 -56.88 -27.25 65.22
N ALA A 41 -57.30 -26.02 65.53
CA ALA A 41 -57.59 -25.00 64.52
C ALA A 41 -56.35 -24.62 63.68
N GLN A 42 -55.16 -24.59 64.30
CA GLN A 42 -53.90 -24.37 63.58
C GLN A 42 -53.54 -25.56 62.67
N VAL A 43 -53.81 -26.80 63.10
CA VAL A 43 -53.62 -28.01 62.27
C VAL A 43 -54.55 -27.99 61.05
N ASP A 44 -55.82 -27.63 61.22
CA ASP A 44 -56.77 -27.50 60.10
C ASP A 44 -56.33 -26.42 59.09
N SER A 45 -55.86 -25.27 59.58
CA SER A 45 -55.30 -24.18 58.75
C SER A 45 -54.07 -24.65 57.98
N ASN A 46 -53.14 -25.35 58.64
CA ASN A 46 -51.95 -25.91 58.01
C ASN A 46 -52.31 -26.98 56.97
N ALA A 47 -53.30 -27.84 57.23
CA ALA A 47 -53.78 -28.85 56.29
C ALA A 47 -54.37 -28.21 55.02
N ALA A 48 -55.17 -27.15 55.17
CA ALA A 48 -55.68 -26.37 54.04
C ALA A 48 -54.55 -25.71 53.22
N GLN A 49 -53.54 -25.15 53.89
CA GLN A 49 -52.36 -24.57 53.23
C GLN A 49 -51.57 -25.63 52.45
N VAL A 50 -51.33 -26.81 53.04
CA VAL A 50 -50.65 -27.92 52.37
C VAL A 50 -51.45 -28.39 51.15
N GLY A 51 -52.77 -28.53 51.24
CA GLY A 51 -53.62 -28.88 50.10
C GLY A 51 -53.50 -27.89 48.93
N SER A 52 -53.49 -26.58 49.22
CA SER A 52 -53.27 -25.53 48.22
C SER A 52 -51.86 -25.59 47.61
N GLN A 53 -50.84 -25.86 48.41
CA GLN A 53 -49.47 -26.03 47.92
C GLN A 53 -49.33 -27.28 47.03
N THR A 54 -49.93 -28.41 47.41
CA THR A 54 -49.96 -29.63 46.59
C THR A 54 -50.62 -29.36 45.23
N ALA A 55 -51.76 -28.67 45.19
CA ALA A 55 -52.42 -28.30 43.94
C ALA A 55 -51.52 -27.42 43.04
N SER A 56 -50.79 -26.46 43.64
CA SER A 56 -49.82 -25.62 42.90
C SER A 56 -48.64 -26.43 42.37
N VAL A 57 -48.14 -27.42 43.12
CA VAL A 57 -47.05 -28.32 42.69
C VAL A 57 -47.50 -29.23 41.55
N THR A 58 -48.73 -29.76 41.59
CA THR A 58 -49.30 -30.55 40.47
C THR A 58 -49.37 -29.72 39.20
N ALA A 59 -49.99 -28.53 39.24
CA ALA A 59 -50.11 -27.65 38.06
C ALA A 59 -48.74 -27.22 37.50
N LYS A 60 -47.74 -26.98 38.36
CA LYS A 60 -46.36 -26.70 37.91
C LYS A 60 -45.69 -27.92 37.29
N SER A 61 -45.95 -29.12 37.79
CA SER A 61 -45.40 -30.37 37.23
C SER A 61 -45.97 -30.65 35.83
N GLU A 62 -47.26 -30.40 35.64
CA GLU A 62 -47.92 -30.46 34.33
C GLU A 62 -47.32 -29.45 33.34
N GLN A 63 -47.11 -28.20 33.76
CA GLN A 63 -46.46 -27.18 32.93
C GLN A 63 -45.00 -27.53 32.58
N VAL A 64 -44.25 -28.14 33.51
CA VAL A 64 -42.89 -28.62 33.25
C VAL A 64 -42.90 -29.73 32.20
N ALA A 65 -43.83 -30.69 32.27
CA ALA A 65 -43.97 -31.74 31.27
C ALA A 65 -44.27 -31.17 29.86
N VAL A 66 -45.19 -30.20 29.75
CA VAL A 66 -45.48 -29.48 28.50
C VAL A 66 -44.24 -28.77 27.95
N ASN A 67 -43.51 -28.06 28.81
CA ASN A 67 -42.28 -27.35 28.43
C ASN A 67 -41.19 -28.33 27.96
N THR A 68 -41.05 -29.49 28.60
CA THR A 68 -40.10 -30.54 28.19
C THR A 68 -40.41 -31.08 26.79
N LEU A 69 -41.67 -31.34 26.46
CA LEU A 69 -42.06 -31.74 25.09
C LEU A 69 -41.72 -30.65 24.06
N ALA A 70 -42.00 -29.38 24.36
CA ALA A 70 -41.69 -28.27 23.47
C ALA A 70 -40.18 -28.10 23.23
N VAL A 71 -39.35 -28.35 24.25
CA VAL A 71 -37.87 -28.34 24.12
C VAL A 71 -37.38 -29.49 23.24
N GLU A 72 -37.92 -30.70 23.37
CA GLU A 72 -37.48 -31.83 22.54
C GLU A 72 -37.93 -31.65 21.07
N GLN A 73 -39.14 -31.13 20.82
CA GLN A 73 -39.59 -30.75 19.47
C GLN A 73 -38.69 -29.66 18.85
N ALA A 74 -38.29 -28.65 19.62
CA ALA A 74 -37.35 -27.62 19.15
C ALA A 74 -35.97 -28.22 18.85
N ARG A 75 -35.52 -29.21 19.62
CA ARG A 75 -34.26 -29.93 19.41
C ARG A 75 -34.30 -30.79 18.13
N GLU A 76 -35.39 -31.48 17.87
CA GLU A 76 -35.61 -32.23 16.63
C GLU A 76 -35.58 -31.29 15.40
N GLN A 77 -36.26 -30.13 15.49
CA GLN A 77 -36.22 -29.13 14.42
C GLN A 77 -34.81 -28.59 14.17
N VAL A 78 -34.06 -28.23 15.23
CA VAL A 78 -32.67 -27.78 15.10
C VAL A 78 -31.76 -28.86 14.48
N SER A 79 -32.02 -30.14 14.76
CA SER A 79 -31.30 -31.25 14.13
C SER A 79 -31.60 -31.35 12.62
N ALA A 80 -32.87 -31.17 12.22
CA ALA A 80 -33.26 -31.13 10.81
C ALA A 80 -32.67 -29.91 10.07
N ASP A 81 -32.75 -28.73 10.68
CA ASP A 81 -32.20 -27.49 10.10
C ASP A 81 -30.67 -27.57 9.93
N SER A 82 -29.97 -28.20 10.89
CA SER A 82 -28.53 -28.46 10.82
C SER A 82 -28.16 -29.38 9.65
N ALA A 83 -28.96 -30.42 9.39
CA ALA A 83 -28.75 -31.31 8.24
C ALA A 83 -28.96 -30.59 6.89
N VAL A 84 -29.96 -29.71 6.81
CA VAL A 84 -30.19 -28.86 5.63
C VAL A 84 -29.04 -27.86 5.44
N ALA A 85 -28.53 -27.26 6.52
CA ALA A 85 -27.41 -26.32 6.47
C ALA A 85 -26.10 -26.98 5.99
N GLU A 86 -25.79 -28.20 6.45
CA GLU A 86 -24.60 -28.93 6.01
C GLU A 86 -24.70 -29.37 4.54
N ALA A 87 -25.90 -29.74 4.06
CA ALA A 87 -26.16 -30.01 2.65
C ALA A 87 -25.99 -28.74 1.78
N ALA A 88 -26.51 -27.60 2.23
CA ALA A 88 -26.35 -26.31 1.56
C ALA A 88 -24.88 -25.86 1.50
N LYS A 89 -24.11 -26.09 2.57
CA LYS A 89 -22.66 -25.86 2.63
C LYS A 89 -21.89 -26.72 1.63
N GLY A 90 -22.26 -27.99 1.46
CA GLY A 90 -21.71 -28.85 0.40
C GLY A 90 -21.99 -28.32 -1.02
N SER A 91 -23.22 -27.88 -1.28
CA SER A 91 -23.59 -27.24 -2.56
C SER A 91 -22.87 -25.90 -2.80
N ALA A 92 -22.66 -25.11 -1.76
CA ALA A 92 -21.91 -23.86 -1.83
C ALA A 92 -20.42 -24.09 -2.11
N ALA A 93 -19.80 -25.11 -1.51
CA ALA A 93 -18.42 -25.49 -1.78
C ALA A 93 -18.22 -25.91 -3.25
N ALA A 94 -19.09 -26.79 -3.77
CA ALA A 94 -19.07 -27.18 -5.19
C ALA A 94 -19.30 -25.99 -6.15
N SER A 95 -20.15 -25.03 -5.74
CA SER A 95 -20.37 -23.80 -6.51
C SER A 95 -19.16 -22.87 -6.50
N ALA A 96 -18.43 -22.80 -5.39
CA ALA A 96 -17.20 -22.03 -5.26
C ALA A 96 -16.05 -22.63 -6.11
N GLU A 97 -15.91 -23.96 -6.14
CA GLU A 97 -14.97 -24.65 -7.03
C GLU A 97 -15.28 -24.38 -8.51
N PHE A 98 -16.56 -24.42 -8.90
CA PHE A 98 -16.99 -24.06 -10.26
C PHE A 98 -16.73 -22.59 -10.61
N ALA A 99 -16.95 -21.67 -9.67
CA ALA A 99 -16.68 -20.26 -9.84
C ALA A 99 -15.17 -19.99 -9.98
N GLU A 100 -14.33 -20.66 -9.19
CA GLU A 100 -12.88 -20.54 -9.26
C GLU A 100 -12.31 -21.12 -10.56
N ALA A 101 -12.79 -22.30 -11.01
CA ALA A 101 -12.44 -22.85 -12.32
C ALA A 101 -12.85 -21.91 -13.47
N SER A 102 -14.02 -21.28 -13.37
CA SER A 102 -14.49 -20.28 -14.33
C SER A 102 -13.64 -19.01 -14.30
N ARG A 103 -13.21 -18.55 -13.12
CA ARG A 103 -12.32 -17.40 -12.93
C ARG A 103 -10.93 -17.65 -13.51
N VAL A 104 -10.36 -18.83 -13.28
CA VAL A 104 -9.08 -19.25 -13.88
C VAL A 104 -9.17 -19.28 -15.40
N SER A 105 -10.26 -19.82 -15.95
CA SER A 105 -10.52 -19.82 -17.40
C SER A 105 -10.66 -18.40 -17.97
N ALA A 106 -11.43 -17.53 -17.30
CA ALA A 106 -11.60 -16.12 -17.70
C ALA A 106 -10.28 -15.33 -17.64
N ASN A 107 -9.46 -15.54 -16.61
CA ASN A 107 -8.13 -14.93 -16.51
C ASN A 107 -7.21 -15.41 -17.64
N ALA A 108 -7.23 -16.70 -17.98
CA ALA A 108 -6.46 -17.25 -19.10
C ALA A 108 -6.92 -16.65 -20.44
N SER A 109 -8.23 -16.51 -20.67
CA SER A 109 -8.77 -15.80 -21.83
C SER A 109 -8.40 -14.32 -21.86
N GLN A 110 -8.40 -13.63 -20.73
CA GLN A 110 -8.00 -12.22 -20.63
C GLN A 110 -6.50 -12.02 -20.86
N GLN A 111 -5.65 -12.95 -20.39
CA GLN A 111 -4.21 -12.96 -20.69
C GLN A 111 -3.95 -13.27 -22.16
N ALA A 112 -4.67 -14.22 -22.77
CA ALA A 112 -4.57 -14.49 -24.20
C ALA A 112 -5.02 -13.28 -25.05
N ALA A 113 -6.08 -12.59 -24.63
CA ALA A 113 -6.58 -11.38 -25.28
C ALA A 113 -5.59 -10.21 -25.15
N SER A 114 -5.00 -9.98 -23.97
CA SER A 114 -4.00 -8.92 -23.77
C SER A 114 -2.69 -9.23 -24.49
N GLN A 115 -2.23 -10.47 -24.50
CA GLN A 115 -1.10 -10.90 -25.33
C GLN A 115 -1.38 -10.70 -26.83
N SER A 116 -2.60 -10.98 -27.29
CA SER A 116 -3.01 -10.75 -28.68
C SER A 116 -3.10 -9.25 -29.03
N GLN A 117 -3.57 -8.41 -28.11
CA GLN A 117 -3.59 -6.95 -28.27
C GLN A 117 -2.19 -6.34 -28.26
N ILE A 118 -1.29 -6.84 -27.40
CA ILE A 118 0.13 -6.44 -27.38
C ILE A 118 0.82 -6.90 -28.68
N ALA A 119 0.56 -8.12 -29.15
CA ALA A 119 1.09 -8.59 -30.44
C ALA A 119 0.57 -7.77 -31.63
N ALA A 120 -0.71 -7.40 -31.64
CA ALA A 120 -1.29 -6.52 -32.66
C ALA A 120 -0.66 -5.11 -32.62
N GLY A 121 -0.56 -4.49 -31.43
CA GLY A 121 0.04 -3.17 -31.25
C GLY A 121 1.54 -3.13 -31.59
N ILE A 122 2.30 -4.18 -31.23
CA ILE A 122 3.69 -4.33 -31.67
C ILE A 122 3.75 -4.50 -33.19
N SER A 123 2.84 -5.24 -33.81
CA SER A 123 2.80 -5.41 -35.27
C SER A 123 2.46 -4.10 -36.00
N GLU A 124 1.52 -3.30 -35.50
CA GLU A 124 1.22 -1.96 -36.03
C GLU A 124 2.41 -1.00 -35.84
N GLN A 125 3.03 -0.98 -34.65
CA GLN A 125 4.18 -0.13 -34.36
C GLN A 125 5.39 -0.50 -35.24
N VAL A 126 5.70 -1.80 -35.38
CA VAL A 126 6.77 -2.29 -36.27
C VAL A 126 6.47 -1.98 -37.74
N THR A 127 5.20 -1.97 -38.15
CA THR A 127 4.80 -1.59 -39.52
C THR A 127 4.95 -0.09 -39.76
N ALA A 128 4.61 0.76 -38.79
CA ALA A 128 4.80 2.21 -38.86
C ALA A 128 6.29 2.60 -38.84
N GLU A 129 7.07 2.01 -37.94
CA GLU A 129 8.51 2.29 -37.78
C GLU A 129 9.31 1.80 -39.01
N HIS A 130 8.91 0.67 -39.63
CA HIS A 130 9.45 0.27 -40.94
C HIS A 130 9.01 1.18 -42.09
N ALA A 131 7.79 1.72 -42.09
CA ALA A 131 7.35 2.63 -43.15
C ALA A 131 8.19 3.93 -43.16
N GLU A 132 8.46 4.49 -41.97
CA GLU A 132 9.34 5.66 -41.81
C GLU A 132 10.80 5.32 -42.18
N THR A 133 11.31 4.17 -41.72
CA THR A 133 12.68 3.71 -42.04
C THR A 133 12.85 3.40 -43.53
N VAL A 134 11.84 2.84 -44.21
CA VAL A 134 11.85 2.58 -45.66
C VAL A 134 11.78 3.90 -46.45
N GLY A 135 11.03 4.90 -45.97
CA GLY A 135 11.03 6.24 -46.56
C GLY A 135 12.43 6.90 -46.49
N VAL A 136 13.06 6.86 -45.32
CA VAL A 136 14.43 7.37 -45.12
C VAL A 136 15.46 6.58 -45.95
N LEU A 137 15.36 5.25 -46.00
CA LEU A 137 16.24 4.42 -46.82
C LEU A 137 16.02 4.65 -48.33
N ALA A 138 14.79 4.86 -48.78
CA ALA A 138 14.50 5.18 -50.18
C ALA A 138 15.09 6.54 -50.57
N GLN A 139 14.98 7.55 -49.71
CA GLN A 139 15.62 8.85 -49.92
C GLN A 139 17.15 8.71 -49.89
N GLN A 140 17.72 8.00 -48.91
CA GLN A 140 19.17 7.73 -48.82
C GLN A 140 19.68 6.99 -50.06
N VAL A 141 18.92 6.06 -50.63
CA VAL A 141 19.25 5.35 -51.87
C VAL A 141 19.14 6.27 -53.09
N ALA A 142 18.14 7.16 -53.16
CA ALA A 142 18.02 8.16 -54.21
C ALA A 142 19.21 9.16 -54.17
N ASP A 143 19.54 9.67 -52.99
CA ASP A 143 20.67 10.58 -52.76
C ASP A 143 22.00 9.91 -53.10
N ASN A 144 22.22 8.68 -52.64
CA ASN A 144 23.41 7.89 -52.97
C ASN A 144 23.49 7.57 -54.48
N THR A 145 22.35 7.36 -55.15
CA THR A 145 22.29 7.13 -56.61
C THR A 145 22.64 8.40 -57.38
N SER A 146 22.15 9.56 -56.92
CA SER A 146 22.51 10.87 -57.47
C SER A 146 24.02 11.14 -57.33
N VAL A 147 24.58 10.95 -56.13
CA VAL A 147 26.04 11.06 -55.88
C VAL A 147 26.84 10.06 -56.72
N ALA A 148 26.33 8.84 -56.91
CA ALA A 148 26.96 7.84 -57.77
C ALA A 148 26.93 8.23 -59.25
N SER A 149 25.84 8.85 -59.75
CA SER A 149 25.77 9.34 -61.14
C SER A 149 26.75 10.49 -61.39
N THR A 150 26.81 11.49 -60.51
CA THR A 150 27.81 12.57 -60.60
C THR A 150 29.24 12.05 -60.50
N SER A 151 29.48 11.03 -59.66
CA SER A 151 30.78 10.36 -59.55
C SER A 151 31.13 9.56 -60.80
N ALA A 152 30.15 8.93 -61.46
CA ALA A 152 30.33 8.20 -62.71
C ALA A 152 30.63 9.13 -63.89
N GLU A 153 29.98 10.30 -63.95
CA GLU A 153 30.28 11.35 -64.93
C GLU A 153 31.70 11.90 -64.74
N ALA A 154 32.10 12.20 -63.49
CA ALA A 154 33.46 12.62 -63.17
C ALA A 154 34.51 11.53 -63.48
N ALA A 155 34.18 10.25 -63.24
CA ALA A 155 35.04 9.12 -63.60
C ALA A 155 35.13 8.93 -65.12
N ALA A 156 34.05 9.15 -65.87
CA ALA A 156 34.05 9.09 -67.34
C ALA A 156 34.92 10.20 -67.95
N SER A 157 34.82 11.44 -67.44
CA SER A 157 35.71 12.55 -67.84
C SER A 157 37.17 12.26 -67.47
N SER A 158 37.42 11.69 -66.29
CA SER A 158 38.77 11.29 -65.86
C SER A 158 39.34 10.14 -66.70
N ALA A 159 38.50 9.20 -67.15
CA ALA A 159 38.91 8.10 -68.01
C ALA A 159 39.24 8.56 -69.44
N GLN A 160 38.49 9.53 -69.97
CA GLN A 160 38.81 10.15 -71.27
C GLN A 160 40.16 10.89 -71.21
N LEU A 161 40.43 11.64 -70.14
CA LEU A 161 41.72 12.28 -69.89
C LEU A 161 42.86 11.27 -69.66
N ALA A 162 42.60 10.13 -69.02
CA ALA A 162 43.60 9.09 -68.80
C ALA A 162 44.01 8.36 -70.10
N VAL A 163 43.12 8.25 -71.09
CA VAL A 163 43.43 7.66 -72.40
C VAL A 163 44.42 8.52 -73.19
N GLU A 164 44.32 9.85 -73.12
CA GLU A 164 45.29 10.76 -73.77
C GLU A 164 46.66 10.78 -73.08
N VAL A 165 46.75 10.44 -71.80
CA VAL A 165 48.02 10.42 -71.03
C VAL A 165 48.78 9.09 -71.17
N VAL A 166 48.10 7.98 -71.52
CA VAL A 166 48.71 6.64 -71.60
C VAL A 166 49.23 6.27 -73.01
N ASP A 167 48.75 6.91 -74.09
CA ASP A 167 49.26 6.67 -75.46
C ASP A 167 50.64 7.30 -75.73
N GLY A 168 51.68 6.69 -75.15
CA GLY A 168 53.08 7.05 -75.41
C GLY A 168 54.09 6.55 -74.38
N PHE A 169 53.65 6.16 -73.18
CA PHE A 169 54.53 5.76 -72.08
C PHE A 169 54.51 4.26 -71.82
N GLY A 170 55.62 3.57 -72.13
CA GLY A 170 55.81 2.17 -71.78
C GLY A 170 57.03 1.55 -72.45
N ASN A 171 57.78 0.74 -71.71
CA ASN A 171 58.94 0.02 -72.24
C ASN A 171 58.45 -1.12 -73.15
N ARG A 172 59.06 -1.28 -74.34
CA ARG A 172 58.57 -2.18 -75.39
C ARG A 172 59.53 -3.34 -75.68
N PHE A 173 58.96 -4.50 -76.00
CA PHE A 173 59.70 -5.67 -76.46
C PHE A 173 59.58 -5.81 -77.99
N PHE A 174 60.68 -6.15 -78.66
CA PHE A 174 60.72 -6.36 -80.10
C PHE A 174 61.44 -7.66 -80.45
N ALA A 175 60.92 -8.40 -81.43
CA ALA A 175 61.51 -9.65 -81.85
C ALA A 175 62.88 -9.47 -82.52
N ASN A 176 63.07 -8.38 -83.29
CA ASN A 176 64.32 -8.03 -83.98
C ASN A 176 64.52 -6.51 -84.01
N TYR A 177 65.70 -6.05 -84.42
CA TYR A 177 66.10 -4.64 -84.40
C TYR A 177 65.33 -3.79 -85.42
N ALA A 178 65.04 -4.33 -86.61
CA ALA A 178 64.30 -3.62 -87.65
C ALA A 178 62.88 -3.22 -87.19
N LEU A 179 62.18 -4.11 -86.46
CA LEU A 179 60.85 -3.83 -85.89
C LEU A 179 60.89 -2.76 -84.79
N MET A 180 61.99 -2.66 -84.04
CA MET A 180 62.17 -1.60 -83.04
C MET A 180 62.35 -0.23 -83.71
N VAL A 181 63.22 -0.14 -84.72
CA VAL A 181 63.52 1.12 -85.42
C VAL A 181 62.31 1.65 -86.21
N ALA A 182 61.38 0.78 -86.62
CA ALA A 182 60.11 1.17 -87.23
C ALA A 182 59.13 1.88 -86.26
N VAL A 183 59.41 1.91 -84.95
CA VAL A 183 58.60 2.62 -83.95
C VAL A 183 59.31 3.89 -83.49
N THR A 184 58.59 5.01 -83.56
CA THR A 184 59.04 6.35 -83.15
C THR A 184 58.26 6.82 -81.90
N PRO A 185 58.78 6.63 -80.67
CA PRO A 185 58.17 7.16 -79.46
C PRO A 185 58.11 8.70 -79.43
N LYS A 186 57.06 9.25 -78.80
CA LYS A 186 56.86 10.70 -78.65
C LYS A 186 57.73 11.34 -77.56
N HIS A 187 58.24 10.57 -76.60
CA HIS A 187 58.90 11.09 -75.39
C HIS A 187 60.26 10.44 -75.10
N ASP A 188 61.18 11.26 -74.58
CA ASP A 188 62.54 10.87 -74.21
C ASP A 188 62.57 9.81 -73.10
N GLY A 189 63.51 8.84 -73.19
CA GLY A 189 63.72 7.84 -72.15
C GLY A 189 62.82 6.60 -72.22
N THR A 190 62.02 6.44 -73.27
CA THR A 190 61.36 5.15 -73.57
C THR A 190 62.41 4.06 -73.80
N MET A 191 62.32 2.92 -73.12
CA MET A 191 63.25 1.79 -73.29
C MET A 191 62.67 0.71 -74.21
N ALA A 192 63.54 0.05 -74.96
CA ALA A 192 63.22 -1.11 -75.78
C ALA A 192 64.17 -2.29 -75.50
N TRP A 193 63.69 -3.51 -75.70
CA TRP A 193 64.51 -4.72 -75.64
C TRP A 193 64.33 -5.57 -76.90
N VAL A 194 65.45 -5.86 -77.56
CA VAL A 194 65.55 -6.79 -78.70
C VAL A 194 66.24 -8.07 -78.22
N GLN A 195 65.62 -9.24 -78.41
CA GLN A 195 66.21 -10.53 -77.97
C GLN A 195 66.57 -11.50 -79.10
N ASN A 196 65.81 -11.51 -80.20
CA ASN A 196 65.85 -12.56 -81.23
C ASN A 196 66.16 -12.01 -82.64
N ASP A 197 66.94 -10.93 -82.73
CA ASP A 197 67.55 -10.55 -84.00
C ASP A 197 68.56 -11.64 -84.44
N PRO A 198 68.55 -12.06 -85.71
CA PRO A 198 69.54 -13.00 -86.25
C PRO A 198 70.99 -12.53 -86.04
N THR A 199 71.21 -11.21 -86.02
CA THR A 199 72.51 -10.60 -85.74
C THR A 199 72.67 -10.42 -84.24
N LYS A 200 73.32 -11.39 -83.57
CA LYS A 200 73.45 -11.40 -82.09
C LYS A 200 73.94 -10.09 -81.46
N ALA A 201 74.81 -9.33 -82.15
CA ALA A 201 75.30 -8.04 -81.68
C ALA A 201 74.21 -6.95 -81.56
N LEU A 202 73.08 -7.10 -82.24
CA LEU A 202 71.91 -6.21 -82.15
C LEU A 202 70.96 -6.59 -81.00
N ASN A 203 71.07 -7.78 -80.40
CA ASN A 203 70.27 -8.13 -79.22
C ASN A 203 70.76 -7.39 -77.97
N GLY A 204 69.84 -6.88 -77.17
CA GLY A 204 70.10 -6.06 -75.98
C GLY A 204 69.07 -4.96 -75.76
N PHE A 205 69.28 -4.16 -74.72
CA PHE A 205 68.48 -2.99 -74.38
C PHE A 205 68.89 -1.78 -75.21
N TYR A 206 67.89 -0.98 -75.56
CA TYR A 206 67.99 0.30 -76.28
C TYR A 206 67.18 1.37 -75.56
N ARG A 207 67.56 2.63 -75.74
CA ARG A 207 66.84 3.81 -75.23
C ARG A 207 66.51 4.75 -76.39
N TRP A 208 65.28 5.25 -76.42
CA TRP A 208 64.88 6.30 -77.35
C TRP A 208 65.39 7.66 -76.90
N PHE A 209 65.94 8.40 -77.86
CA PHE A 209 66.27 9.82 -77.72
C PHE A 209 65.40 10.66 -78.65
N ALA A 210 64.43 11.39 -78.08
CA ALA A 210 63.45 12.17 -78.83
C ALA A 210 64.08 13.36 -79.56
N ALA A 211 65.12 13.97 -78.98
CA ALA A 211 65.85 15.10 -79.57
C ALA A 211 66.54 14.79 -80.92
N VAL A 212 66.90 13.53 -81.16
CA VAL A 212 67.54 13.07 -82.41
C VAL A 212 66.70 12.02 -83.17
N GLN A 213 65.51 11.73 -82.67
CA GLN A 213 64.59 10.67 -83.13
C GLN A 213 65.30 9.34 -83.46
N ALA A 214 66.11 8.84 -82.53
CA ALA A 214 66.87 7.61 -82.72
C ALA A 214 66.89 6.70 -81.47
N TRP A 215 66.97 5.40 -81.72
CA TRP A 215 67.23 4.38 -80.71
C TRP A 215 68.74 4.20 -80.51
N VAL A 216 69.22 4.31 -79.27
CA VAL A 216 70.63 4.21 -78.91
C VAL A 216 70.86 3.00 -78.00
N LYS A 217 71.93 2.24 -78.25
CA LYS A 217 72.34 1.10 -77.43
C LYS A 217 73.35 1.55 -76.35
N PRO A 218 73.00 1.56 -75.06
CA PRO A 218 73.95 1.89 -74.00
C PRO A 218 75.03 0.80 -73.83
N SER A 219 76.18 1.22 -73.31
CA SER A 219 77.26 0.33 -72.87
C SER A 219 77.77 0.80 -71.49
N PRO A 220 77.94 -0.08 -70.49
CA PRO A 220 77.65 -1.52 -70.52
C PRO A 220 76.14 -1.82 -70.61
N GLN A 221 75.82 -3.04 -71.03
CA GLN A 221 74.45 -3.58 -71.05
C GLN A 221 74.07 -4.12 -69.65
N MET A 222 72.77 -4.15 -69.35
CA MET A 222 72.26 -4.71 -68.08
C MET A 222 72.40 -6.25 -68.07
N ALA A 223 72.81 -6.81 -66.93
CA ALA A 223 73.04 -8.25 -66.75
C ALA A 223 71.73 -9.07 -66.82
N LEU A 224 71.85 -10.36 -67.14
CA LEU A 224 70.73 -11.29 -67.36
C LEU A 224 70.50 -12.19 -66.13
N ASP A 225 69.28 -12.71 -65.98
CA ASP A 225 68.82 -13.48 -64.79
C ASP A 225 69.71 -14.67 -64.40
N THR A 226 70.48 -15.24 -65.34
CA THR A 226 71.45 -16.31 -65.07
C THR A 226 72.49 -15.95 -64.02
N ASP A 227 72.86 -14.67 -63.92
CA ASP A 227 73.82 -14.17 -62.92
C ASP A 227 73.17 -13.97 -61.54
N ILE A 228 71.84 -13.82 -61.50
CA ILE A 228 71.05 -13.61 -60.27
C ILE A 228 70.78 -14.94 -59.56
N ASP A 229 70.58 -16.04 -60.29
CA ASP A 229 70.32 -17.35 -59.68
C ASP A 229 71.54 -17.96 -58.98
N MET A 230 72.78 -17.67 -59.41
CA MET A 230 73.97 -18.04 -58.63
C MET A 230 74.08 -17.28 -57.30
N LEU A 231 73.59 -16.03 -57.22
CA LEU A 231 73.55 -15.26 -55.98
C LEU A 231 72.43 -15.73 -55.02
N ARG A 232 71.35 -16.34 -55.55
CA ARG A 232 70.22 -16.86 -54.73
C ARG A 232 70.57 -18.12 -53.94
N LEU A 233 71.61 -18.87 -54.31
CA LEU A 233 72.06 -20.07 -53.60
C LEU A 233 72.77 -19.81 -52.26
N LEU A 234 73.17 -18.56 -51.97
CA LEU A 234 73.96 -18.20 -50.78
C LEU A 234 73.15 -17.57 -49.63
N VAL A 235 71.81 -17.44 -49.74
CA VAL A 235 70.99 -16.81 -48.69
C VAL A 235 69.79 -17.68 -48.30
N SER A 236 69.94 -18.43 -47.21
CA SER A 236 68.85 -19.17 -46.58
C SER A 236 67.79 -18.21 -46.02
N ARG A 237 66.61 -18.17 -46.65
CA ARG A 237 65.39 -17.62 -46.06
C ARG A 237 64.45 -18.75 -45.67
N LYS A 238 64.33 -19.04 -44.38
CA LYS A 238 63.28 -19.93 -43.86
C LYS A 238 61.91 -19.34 -44.17
N ASN A 239 61.12 -20.05 -44.96
CA ASN A 239 59.76 -19.66 -45.31
C ASN A 239 58.88 -19.51 -44.05
N ARG A 240 58.13 -18.40 -43.97
CA ARG A 240 56.96 -18.28 -43.09
C ARG A 240 55.73 -18.06 -43.99
N PRO A 241 54.82 -19.05 -44.13
CA PRO A 241 53.63 -18.90 -44.95
C PRO A 241 52.55 -18.09 -44.23
N ARG A 242 51.70 -17.40 -45.01
CA ARG A 242 50.31 -16.92 -44.75
C ARG A 242 49.99 -16.38 -43.32
N GLY A 243 49.45 -15.18 -43.14
CA GLY A 243 48.90 -14.22 -44.10
C GLY A 243 48.40 -12.94 -43.39
N LYS A 244 47.63 -12.11 -44.10
CA LYS A 244 47.32 -10.72 -43.72
C LYS A 244 45.95 -10.60 -43.04
N ILE A 245 45.78 -11.17 -41.84
CA ILE A 245 44.63 -10.91 -40.96
C ILE A 245 45.14 -10.44 -39.59
N SER A 246 45.35 -9.13 -39.50
CA SER A 246 45.31 -8.39 -38.24
C SER A 246 43.84 -8.05 -37.96
N GLY A 247 43.23 -8.59 -36.90
CA GLY A 247 41.85 -8.27 -36.54
C GLY A 247 41.23 -9.17 -35.47
N ASP A 248 41.10 -10.48 -35.77
CA ASP A 248 39.98 -11.27 -35.22
C ASP A 248 40.37 -12.41 -34.25
N ALA A 249 41.47 -12.28 -33.50
CA ALA A 249 41.89 -13.30 -32.53
C ALA A 249 41.49 -12.90 -31.08
N PRO A 250 40.71 -13.72 -30.35
CA PRO A 250 40.39 -13.46 -28.94
C PRO A 250 41.62 -13.63 -28.05
N LEU A 251 41.64 -12.89 -26.92
CA LEU A 251 42.70 -13.00 -25.91
C LEU A 251 42.47 -14.28 -25.07
N ILE A 252 43.45 -15.18 -25.05
CA ILE A 252 43.38 -16.47 -24.33
C ILE A 252 44.39 -16.46 -23.18
N PHE A 253 43.91 -16.77 -21.98
CA PHE A 253 44.74 -17.24 -20.87
C PHE A 253 44.33 -18.67 -20.51
N GLY A 254 45.31 -19.49 -20.13
CA GLY A 254 45.09 -20.89 -19.75
C GLY A 254 45.73 -21.20 -18.40
N ALA A 255 44.97 -21.87 -17.53
CA ALA A 255 45.46 -22.49 -16.31
C ALA A 255 44.66 -23.78 -16.10
N GLY A 256 45.35 -24.95 -16.11
CA GLY A 256 44.75 -26.26 -15.80
C GLY A 256 43.57 -26.69 -16.68
N GLU A 257 43.86 -27.15 -17.91
CA GLU A 257 42.95 -27.79 -18.88
C GLU A 257 41.67 -27.04 -19.33
N ALA A 258 41.23 -25.99 -18.63
CA ALA A 258 40.11 -25.15 -19.01
C ALA A 258 40.57 -23.90 -19.79
N GLN A 259 39.86 -23.59 -20.88
CA GLN A 259 40.10 -22.39 -21.71
C GLN A 259 39.01 -21.34 -21.46
N VAL A 260 39.42 -20.11 -21.11
CA VAL A 260 38.53 -18.94 -21.08
C VAL A 260 38.67 -18.19 -22.40
N LEU A 261 37.55 -17.95 -23.08
CA LEU A 261 37.48 -17.21 -24.34
C LEU A 261 36.81 -15.85 -24.11
N PHE A 262 37.59 -14.77 -24.14
CA PHE A 262 37.04 -13.42 -24.19
C PHE A 262 36.67 -13.08 -25.64
N GLY A 263 35.39 -13.23 -25.98
CA GLY A 263 34.84 -12.80 -27.27
C GLY A 263 34.88 -11.28 -27.41
N VAL A 264 35.45 -10.80 -28.51
CA VAL A 264 35.40 -9.37 -28.88
C VAL A 264 34.00 -9.07 -29.43
N HIS A 265 33.38 -7.96 -29.01
CA HIS A 265 31.98 -7.64 -29.27
C HIS A 265 31.55 -7.76 -30.74
N GLN A 266 30.52 -8.57 -31.00
CA GLN A 266 29.54 -8.29 -32.06
C GLN A 266 28.22 -7.84 -31.42
N LYS A 267 27.63 -6.76 -31.94
CA LYS A 267 26.34 -6.23 -31.47
C LYS A 267 25.20 -7.22 -31.77
N VAL A 268 24.48 -7.65 -30.74
CA VAL A 268 23.18 -8.35 -30.81
C VAL A 268 22.31 -7.93 -29.61
N PRO A 269 20.97 -8.15 -29.62
CA PRO A 269 20.01 -7.18 -29.06
C PRO A 269 19.88 -7.14 -27.52
N ARG A 270 19.22 -6.08 -27.04
CA ARG A 270 18.98 -5.82 -25.61
C ARG A 270 18.17 -6.94 -24.95
N GLY A 271 18.67 -7.43 -23.81
CA GLY A 271 17.89 -8.22 -22.84
C GLY A 271 17.22 -7.36 -21.76
N PRO A 272 16.33 -7.93 -20.93
CA PRO A 272 15.34 -7.15 -20.16
C PRO A 272 15.85 -6.28 -18.99
N SER A 273 17.16 -6.22 -18.73
CA SER A 273 17.73 -5.52 -17.55
C SER A 273 18.49 -4.23 -17.84
N GLU A 274 18.64 -3.84 -19.12
CA GLU A 274 19.27 -2.58 -19.62
C GLU A 274 20.63 -2.15 -19.04
N SER A 275 21.32 -2.99 -18.26
CA SER A 275 22.63 -2.71 -17.69
C SER A 275 23.77 -3.05 -18.65
N GLN A 276 24.68 -2.09 -18.90
CA GLN A 276 25.93 -2.38 -19.58
C GLN A 276 26.88 -3.14 -18.64
N GLY A 277 27.02 -4.44 -18.87
CA GLY A 277 27.97 -5.29 -18.15
C GLY A 277 28.49 -6.42 -19.04
N THR A 278 29.80 -6.64 -19.02
CA THR A 278 30.44 -7.79 -19.67
C THR A 278 30.24 -9.04 -18.82
N VAL A 279 29.58 -10.06 -19.39
CA VAL A 279 29.48 -11.40 -18.76
C VAL A 279 30.66 -12.25 -19.26
N PRO A 280 31.67 -12.56 -18.42
CA PRO A 280 32.72 -13.49 -18.80
C PRO A 280 32.16 -14.92 -18.90
N MET A 281 32.54 -15.64 -19.95
CA MET A 281 32.06 -16.99 -20.25
C MET A 281 33.21 -18.01 -20.09
N LEU A 282 32.92 -19.13 -19.43
CA LEU A 282 33.80 -20.30 -19.43
C LEU A 282 33.23 -21.33 -20.41
N GLY A 283 33.71 -21.30 -21.66
CA GLY A 283 33.13 -22.06 -22.76
C GLY A 283 31.69 -21.62 -23.04
N LYS A 284 30.71 -22.52 -22.82
CA LYS A 284 29.28 -22.21 -22.95
C LYS A 284 28.60 -21.85 -21.62
N THR A 285 29.32 -21.90 -20.50
CA THR A 285 28.78 -21.66 -19.16
C THR A 285 28.99 -20.20 -18.77
N PRO A 286 27.94 -19.44 -18.40
CA PRO A 286 28.10 -18.11 -17.82
C PRO A 286 28.79 -18.19 -16.46
N LEU A 287 29.79 -17.35 -16.22
CA LEU A 287 30.32 -17.14 -14.88
C LEU A 287 29.43 -16.15 -14.10
N VAL A 288 29.54 -16.17 -12.77
CA VAL A 288 28.76 -15.32 -11.87
C VAL A 288 28.96 -13.83 -12.23
N PRO A 289 27.91 -12.99 -12.27
CA PRO A 289 28.04 -11.57 -12.58
C PRO A 289 29.00 -10.86 -11.63
N MET A 290 30.04 -10.20 -12.17
CA MET A 290 30.97 -9.40 -11.38
C MET A 290 30.58 -7.92 -11.42
N LEU A 291 30.59 -7.26 -10.25
CA LEU A 291 30.29 -5.84 -10.10
C LEU A 291 31.57 -4.99 -10.19
N SER A 292 31.47 -3.86 -10.87
CA SER A 292 32.54 -2.88 -11.01
C SER A 292 32.52 -1.87 -9.84
N LEU A 293 33.53 -1.90 -8.96
CA LEU A 293 33.64 -1.01 -7.80
C LEU A 293 34.79 0.01 -7.93
N LEU A 294 34.51 1.27 -7.57
CA LEU A 294 35.51 2.33 -7.43
C LEU A 294 36.37 2.13 -6.17
N ARG A 295 37.69 2.32 -6.30
CA ARG A 295 38.69 2.01 -5.26
C ARG A 295 38.64 2.97 -4.04
N PRO A 296 38.41 2.49 -2.81
CA PRO A 296 38.62 3.26 -1.58
C PRO A 296 40.13 3.48 -1.34
N ARG A 297 40.54 4.66 -0.86
CA ARG A 297 41.97 5.03 -0.79
C ARG A 297 42.76 4.44 0.40
N SER A 298 42.13 3.77 1.37
CA SER A 298 42.87 3.17 2.50
C SER A 298 42.05 2.13 3.30
N ARG A 299 42.31 0.84 3.06
CA ARG A 299 42.20 -0.25 4.05
C ARG A 299 42.82 -1.55 3.50
N ASN A 300 43.17 -2.48 4.37
CA ASN A 300 43.56 -3.84 3.99
C ASN A 300 42.38 -4.57 3.30
N TYR A 301 42.68 -5.55 2.47
CA TYR A 301 41.70 -6.42 1.84
C TYR A 301 41.55 -7.69 2.68
N ASP A 302 40.32 -8.05 3.04
CA ASP A 302 40.00 -9.26 3.83
C ASP A 302 39.68 -10.49 2.95
N SER A 303 39.87 -10.39 1.63
CA SER A 303 39.65 -11.47 0.65
C SER A 303 40.49 -11.29 -0.62
N ASP A 304 40.61 -12.34 -1.43
CA ASP A 304 41.33 -12.31 -2.71
C ASP A 304 40.65 -11.39 -3.74
N VAL A 305 41.45 -10.59 -4.47
CA VAL A 305 40.95 -9.57 -5.41
C VAL A 305 41.77 -9.60 -6.71
N VAL A 306 41.10 -9.44 -7.86
CA VAL A 306 41.76 -9.30 -9.18
C VAL A 306 41.73 -7.84 -9.61
N LEU A 307 42.91 -7.30 -9.97
CA LEU A 307 43.08 -5.92 -10.44
C LEU A 307 43.17 -5.87 -11.97
N VAL A 308 42.27 -5.13 -12.61
CA VAL A 308 42.29 -4.87 -14.06
C VAL A 308 42.74 -3.42 -14.29
N SER A 309 43.55 -3.20 -15.33
CA SER A 309 44.42 -2.01 -15.44
C SER A 309 43.73 -0.72 -15.92
N GLY A 310 44.49 0.39 -15.90
CA GLY A 310 44.11 1.64 -16.55
C GLY A 310 43.38 2.60 -15.62
N ASN A 311 42.10 2.35 -15.34
CA ASN A 311 41.25 3.28 -14.59
C ASN A 311 40.27 2.57 -13.63
N SER A 312 40.75 2.32 -12.41
CA SER A 312 39.94 2.31 -11.17
C SER A 312 38.68 1.43 -11.07
N VAL A 313 38.78 0.14 -11.44
CA VAL A 313 37.76 -0.87 -11.12
C VAL A 313 38.35 -2.03 -10.33
N MET A 314 37.73 -2.38 -9.20
CA MET A 314 37.95 -3.65 -8.48
C MET A 314 36.78 -4.60 -8.71
N LEU A 315 37.09 -5.90 -8.80
CA LEU A 315 36.11 -6.99 -8.90
C LEU A 315 36.27 -7.90 -7.67
N GLU A 316 35.20 -8.05 -6.89
CA GLU A 316 35.14 -8.90 -5.68
C GLU A 316 34.23 -10.10 -5.96
N SER A 317 34.73 -11.33 -5.75
CA SER A 317 33.91 -12.54 -5.87
C SER A 317 33.19 -12.85 -4.57
N ARG A 318 31.99 -12.26 -4.38
CA ARG A 318 31.11 -12.72 -3.29
C ARG A 318 30.46 -14.03 -3.68
N GLY A 319 30.84 -15.10 -2.98
CA GLY A 319 30.00 -16.30 -2.87
C GLY A 319 28.61 -15.89 -2.43
N SER A 320 27.57 -16.60 -2.90
CA SER A 320 26.18 -16.15 -2.90
C SER A 320 25.71 -15.60 -1.55
N VAL A 321 25.81 -14.29 -1.38
CA VAL A 321 24.92 -13.56 -0.51
C VAL A 321 23.60 -13.56 -1.25
N THR A 322 22.80 -14.60 -1.00
CA THR A 322 21.36 -14.52 -1.21
C THR A 322 20.96 -13.16 -0.65
N PRO A 323 20.34 -12.26 -1.43
CA PRO A 323 19.71 -11.13 -0.80
C PRO A 323 18.72 -11.76 0.19
N GLU A 324 18.94 -11.52 1.48
CA GLU A 324 17.83 -11.51 2.41
C GLU A 324 16.93 -10.38 1.90
N ALA A 325 16.07 -10.73 0.95
CA ALA A 325 14.73 -10.19 0.91
C ALA A 325 14.28 -10.30 2.37
N PRO A 326 14.01 -9.19 3.08
CA PRO A 326 13.62 -9.27 4.47
C PRO A 326 12.35 -10.11 4.49
N VAL A 327 12.49 -11.36 4.92
CA VAL A 327 11.38 -12.31 5.01
C VAL A 327 10.60 -11.88 6.22
N ILE A 328 9.81 -10.82 6.06
CA ILE A 328 8.82 -10.42 7.04
C ILE A 328 7.67 -11.42 6.87
N THR A 329 7.85 -12.60 7.46
CA THR A 329 6.87 -13.67 7.57
C THR A 329 5.76 -13.26 8.53
N TYR A 330 4.99 -12.27 8.11
CA TYR A 330 3.61 -12.14 8.54
C TYR A 330 2.86 -13.41 8.14
N ASP A 331 1.93 -13.83 8.98
CA ASP A 331 1.11 -15.01 8.72
C ASP A 331 0.27 -14.77 7.45
N ALA A 332 0.66 -15.46 6.37
CA ALA A 332 0.02 -15.35 5.06
C ALA A 332 -1.44 -15.84 5.09
N LYS A 333 -1.77 -16.79 5.97
CA LYS A 333 -3.14 -17.23 6.19
C LYS A 333 -3.94 -16.14 6.89
N LEU A 334 -3.39 -15.51 7.93
CA LEU A 334 -4.04 -14.38 8.60
C LEU A 334 -4.24 -13.18 7.66
N ILE A 335 -3.28 -12.90 6.77
CA ILE A 335 -3.42 -11.86 5.73
C ILE A 335 -4.58 -12.19 4.79
N ASP A 336 -4.69 -13.43 4.33
CA ASP A 336 -5.79 -13.87 3.47
C ASP A 336 -7.15 -13.77 4.20
N GLU A 337 -7.27 -14.36 5.39
CA GLU A 337 -8.47 -14.34 6.23
C GLU A 337 -8.96 -12.91 6.51
N GLN A 338 -8.03 -12.01 6.88
CA GLN A 338 -8.35 -10.59 7.10
C GLN A 338 -8.62 -9.83 5.80
N GLY A 339 -8.06 -10.28 4.67
CA GLY A 339 -8.29 -9.75 3.33
C GLY A 339 -9.60 -10.20 2.68
N GLN A 340 -10.26 -11.23 3.22
CA GLN A 340 -11.49 -11.78 2.65
C GLN A 340 -12.62 -10.73 2.57
N LYS A 341 -13.26 -10.70 1.40
CA LYS A 341 -14.41 -9.82 1.12
C LYS A 341 -15.66 -10.42 1.76
N PRO A 342 -16.46 -9.64 2.52
CA PRO A 342 -17.76 -10.10 2.97
C PRO A 342 -18.71 -10.16 1.77
N ALA A 343 -19.27 -11.35 1.54
CA ALA A 343 -20.36 -11.54 0.58
C ALA A 343 -21.57 -10.65 0.92
N PRO A 344 -22.36 -10.22 -0.08
CA PRO A 344 -23.56 -9.43 0.14
C PRO A 344 -24.55 -10.14 1.07
N LYS A 345 -25.04 -9.40 2.06
CA LYS A 345 -26.16 -9.73 2.96
C LYS A 345 -27.47 -9.08 2.51
N ARG A 346 -27.39 -8.14 1.55
CA ARG A 346 -28.52 -7.44 0.94
C ARG A 346 -28.73 -7.89 -0.50
N TYR A 347 -29.95 -7.71 -0.99
CA TYR A 347 -30.29 -7.80 -2.41
C TYR A 347 -30.66 -6.41 -2.94
N ALA A 348 -30.50 -6.20 -4.24
CA ALA A 348 -30.98 -5.00 -4.92
C ALA A 348 -31.85 -5.39 -6.11
N ALA A 349 -32.87 -4.58 -6.40
CA ALA A 349 -33.75 -4.75 -7.55
C ALA A 349 -34.24 -3.39 -8.06
N ILE A 350 -34.83 -3.37 -9.25
CA ILE A 350 -35.49 -2.19 -9.80
C ILE A 350 -36.99 -2.29 -9.55
N SER A 351 -37.58 -1.22 -9.02
CA SER A 351 -39.02 -1.06 -8.89
C SER A 351 -39.42 0.38 -9.23
N ALA A 352 -40.44 0.54 -10.07
CA ALA A 352 -40.87 1.84 -10.62
C ALA A 352 -39.71 2.68 -11.22
N GLY A 353 -38.75 2.03 -11.89
CA GLY A 353 -37.58 2.71 -12.48
C GLY A 353 -36.52 3.18 -11.47
N GLN A 354 -36.66 2.84 -10.19
CA GLN A 354 -35.72 3.20 -9.12
C GLN A 354 -35.01 1.97 -8.54
N VAL A 355 -33.82 2.18 -7.99
CA VAL A 355 -33.06 1.17 -7.25
C VAL A 355 -33.64 1.02 -5.83
N TRP A 356 -33.96 -0.22 -5.47
CA TRP A 356 -34.37 -0.62 -4.12
C TRP A 356 -33.37 -1.62 -3.56
N SER A 357 -33.05 -1.50 -2.27
CA SER A 357 -32.27 -2.45 -1.50
C SER A 357 -33.17 -3.17 -0.50
N TYR A 358 -32.95 -4.47 -0.32
CA TYR A 358 -33.70 -5.34 0.57
C TYR A 358 -32.72 -6.04 1.50
N GLY A 359 -32.93 -5.92 2.81
CA GLY A 359 -32.07 -6.51 3.83
C GLY A 359 -32.78 -6.73 5.17
N PRO A 360 -32.04 -7.07 6.24
CA PRO A 360 -32.59 -7.25 7.58
C PRO A 360 -33.27 -6.00 8.16
N ASP A 361 -32.92 -4.83 7.64
CA ASP A 361 -33.52 -3.52 7.93
C ASP A 361 -34.77 -3.19 7.08
N GLY A 362 -35.23 -4.15 6.25
CA GLY A 362 -36.41 -4.02 5.39
C GLY A 362 -36.09 -3.57 3.96
N ALA A 363 -37.11 -3.05 3.28
CA ALA A 363 -36.99 -2.51 1.93
C ALA A 363 -36.71 -1.00 1.98
N LYS A 364 -35.63 -0.55 1.32
CA LYS A 364 -35.22 0.85 1.25
C LYS A 364 -35.06 1.28 -0.21
N GLN A 365 -35.78 2.31 -0.60
CA GLN A 365 -35.53 3.00 -1.86
C GLN A 365 -34.18 3.74 -1.78
N VAL A 366 -33.29 3.47 -2.73
CA VAL A 366 -31.91 3.97 -2.75
C VAL A 366 -31.77 5.20 -3.65
N THR A 367 -32.48 5.22 -4.79
CA THR A 367 -32.47 6.33 -5.75
C THR A 367 -33.83 7.01 -5.80
N GLN A 368 -33.82 8.34 -5.96
CA GLN A 368 -35.04 9.16 -6.03
C GLN A 368 -35.26 9.75 -7.43
N ASP A 369 -34.19 9.94 -8.22
CA ASP A 369 -34.21 10.66 -9.50
C ASP A 369 -33.56 9.90 -10.66
N GLY A 370 -34.14 10.07 -11.86
CA GLY A 370 -33.71 9.43 -13.11
C GLY A 370 -34.24 8.00 -13.25
N GLU A 371 -33.92 7.34 -14.36
CA GLU A 371 -34.40 5.98 -14.65
C GLU A 371 -33.23 4.97 -14.54
N TRP A 372 -33.45 3.91 -13.76
CA TRP A 372 -32.41 2.96 -13.34
C TRP A 372 -32.74 1.53 -13.74
N PHE A 373 -31.69 0.76 -14.04
CA PHE A 373 -31.75 -0.57 -14.62
C PHE A 373 -30.73 -1.51 -13.96
N ALA A 374 -30.99 -2.83 -14.02
CA ALA A 374 -30.05 -3.89 -13.67
C ALA A 374 -29.29 -3.67 -12.33
N ALA A 375 -30.02 -3.43 -11.23
CA ALA A 375 -29.43 -3.31 -9.91
C ALA A 375 -29.03 -4.68 -9.34
N GLN A 376 -27.82 -4.78 -8.77
CA GLN A 376 -27.30 -5.97 -8.10
C GLN A 376 -26.43 -5.57 -6.90
N CYS A 377 -26.62 -6.22 -5.74
CA CYS A 377 -25.66 -6.15 -4.64
C CYS A 377 -24.45 -7.06 -4.93
N VAL A 378 -23.24 -6.53 -4.73
CA VAL A 378 -21.97 -7.27 -4.75
C VAL A 378 -21.32 -7.23 -3.36
N ASP A 379 -20.09 -7.71 -3.25
CA ASP A 379 -19.28 -7.65 -2.01
C ASP A 379 -19.43 -6.30 -1.28
N PHE A 380 -19.42 -6.35 0.06
CA PHE A 380 -19.66 -5.20 0.93
C PHE A 380 -21.06 -4.56 0.82
N ASP A 381 -22.05 -5.27 0.27
CA ASP A 381 -23.40 -4.76 -0.07
C ASP A 381 -23.39 -3.51 -0.98
N VAL A 382 -22.31 -3.29 -1.72
CA VAL A 382 -22.23 -2.24 -2.75
C VAL A 382 -23.23 -2.58 -3.86
N ILE A 383 -24.01 -1.60 -4.31
CA ILE A 383 -24.97 -1.79 -5.41
C ILE A 383 -24.33 -1.35 -6.72
N ARG A 384 -24.34 -2.25 -7.69
CA ARG A 384 -23.96 -2.00 -9.09
C ARG A 384 -25.25 -1.85 -9.90
N THR A 385 -25.36 -0.82 -10.72
CA THR A 385 -26.58 -0.51 -11.48
C THR A 385 -26.26 0.31 -12.73
N LEU A 386 -27.21 0.39 -13.67
CA LEU A 386 -27.12 1.23 -14.86
C LEU A 386 -28.13 2.38 -14.75
N LYS A 387 -27.72 3.61 -15.09
CA LYS A 387 -28.62 4.77 -15.21
C LYS A 387 -28.84 5.11 -16.68
N LEU A 388 -30.08 5.39 -17.07
CA LEU A 388 -30.37 5.95 -18.39
C LEU A 388 -29.92 7.41 -18.46
N THR A 389 -29.19 7.74 -19.52
CA THR A 389 -28.75 9.09 -19.88
C THR A 389 -29.05 9.35 -21.35
N SER A 390 -28.84 10.57 -21.83
CA SER A 390 -28.98 10.90 -23.27
C SER A 390 -28.05 10.08 -24.18
N GLY A 391 -26.94 9.55 -23.66
CA GLY A 391 -26.02 8.65 -24.35
C GLY A 391 -26.32 7.16 -24.17
N GLY A 392 -27.46 6.79 -23.56
CA GLY A 392 -27.81 5.41 -23.23
C GLY A 392 -27.53 5.03 -21.77
N LEU A 393 -27.41 3.72 -21.51
CA LEU A 393 -27.21 3.16 -20.18
C LEU A 393 -25.74 3.31 -19.73
N VAL A 394 -25.53 3.97 -18.58
CA VAL A 394 -24.21 4.27 -18.01
C VAL A 394 -24.05 3.54 -16.67
N PRO A 395 -22.91 2.88 -16.39
CA PRO A 395 -22.69 2.16 -15.14
C PRO A 395 -22.43 3.10 -13.95
N TYR A 396 -23.03 2.73 -12.83
CA TYR A 396 -22.96 3.44 -11.56
C TYR A 396 -22.73 2.46 -10.39
N THR A 397 -21.99 2.95 -9.40
CA THR A 397 -21.80 2.30 -8.11
C THR A 397 -22.51 3.10 -7.02
N ILE A 398 -23.19 2.40 -6.11
CA ILE A 398 -23.80 2.98 -4.91
C ILE A 398 -23.24 2.29 -3.66
N THR A 399 -22.60 3.04 -2.77
CA THR A 399 -22.07 2.55 -1.48
C THR A 399 -23.16 2.51 -0.40
N GLN A 400 -22.92 1.79 0.71
CA GLN A 400 -23.93 1.62 1.78
C GLN A 400 -24.40 2.95 2.39
N ASP A 401 -23.50 3.94 2.46
CA ASP A 401 -23.79 5.30 2.92
C ASP A 401 -24.69 6.12 1.96
N GLY A 402 -25.06 5.56 0.80
CA GLY A 402 -25.92 6.18 -0.21
C GLY A 402 -25.20 7.03 -1.23
N ARG A 403 -23.86 7.07 -1.27
CA ARG A 403 -23.12 7.81 -2.30
C ARG A 403 -23.19 7.09 -3.64
N ILE A 404 -23.55 7.85 -4.68
CA ILE A 404 -23.72 7.38 -6.06
C ILE A 404 -22.56 7.92 -6.89
N SER A 405 -21.79 7.05 -7.55
CA SER A 405 -20.63 7.41 -8.37
C SER A 405 -20.73 6.82 -9.78
N ARG A 406 -20.49 7.64 -10.81
CA ARG A 406 -20.33 7.15 -12.19
C ARG A 406 -18.96 6.48 -12.34
N ASP A 407 -18.95 5.22 -12.77
CA ASP A 407 -17.72 4.44 -12.85
C ASP A 407 -16.69 5.08 -13.80
N GLY A 408 -15.44 5.21 -13.35
CA GLY A 408 -14.34 5.82 -14.10
C GLY A 408 -14.52 7.31 -14.42
N LYS A 409 -15.58 7.95 -13.93
CA LYS A 409 -15.98 9.34 -14.25
C LYS A 409 -16.39 10.11 -12.99
N VAL A 410 -15.69 9.86 -11.89
CA VAL A 410 -15.85 10.56 -10.61
C VAL A 410 -14.50 11.12 -10.14
N LEU A 411 -14.51 12.35 -9.61
CA LEU A 411 -13.41 12.96 -8.88
C LEU A 411 -13.76 13.00 -7.39
N ILE A 412 -13.03 12.21 -6.60
CA ILE A 412 -13.13 12.22 -5.14
C ILE A 412 -12.14 13.24 -4.60
N HIS A 413 -12.65 14.33 -4.02
CA HIS A 413 -11.82 15.37 -3.40
C HIS A 413 -11.78 15.21 -1.88
N LYS A 414 -10.57 15.05 -1.34
CA LYS A 414 -10.28 15.12 0.09
C LYS A 414 -9.74 16.50 0.44
N LEU A 415 -10.40 17.20 1.35
CA LEU A 415 -9.96 18.49 1.89
C LEU A 415 -9.43 18.28 3.31
N SER A 416 -8.28 18.89 3.62
CA SER A 416 -7.69 18.91 4.96
C SER A 416 -7.71 20.33 5.54
N THR A 417 -8.06 20.46 6.81
CA THR A 417 -8.05 21.73 7.54
C THR A 417 -7.55 21.56 8.97
N GLY A 418 -7.25 22.67 9.64
CA GLY A 418 -6.68 22.71 10.98
C GLY A 418 -5.41 23.56 11.05
N GLN A 419 -4.38 23.05 11.72
CA GLN A 419 -3.14 23.78 11.98
C GLN A 419 -1.89 23.11 11.39
N SER A 420 -0.72 23.28 12.00
CA SER A 420 0.57 22.92 11.40
C SER A 420 0.72 21.45 11.03
N LEU A 421 0.09 20.51 11.76
CA LEU A 421 0.09 19.10 11.38
C LEU A 421 -0.82 18.78 10.19
N ALA A 422 -1.79 19.63 9.84
CA ALA A 422 -2.48 19.51 8.56
C ALA A 422 -1.55 19.82 7.37
N LEU A 423 -0.50 20.62 7.61
CA LEU A 423 0.48 21.05 6.62
C LEU A 423 1.65 20.06 6.41
N GLY A 424 1.70 18.91 7.08
CA GLY A 424 2.77 17.90 6.88
C GLY A 424 4.12 18.21 7.52
N SER A 425 5.10 17.31 7.30
CA SER A 425 6.45 17.37 7.93
C SER A 425 7.40 18.27 7.16
N ARG A 426 8.33 18.94 7.86
CA ARG A 426 9.62 19.29 7.25
C ARG A 426 10.60 18.14 7.45
N GLY A 427 10.84 17.34 6.40
CA GLY A 427 11.90 16.33 6.40
C GLY A 427 11.44 14.87 6.48
N ILE A 428 12.01 14.08 5.57
CA ILE A 428 12.64 12.79 5.84
C ILE A 428 14.13 13.11 6.01
N PHE A 429 14.83 12.51 6.96
CA PHE A 429 16.28 12.69 7.06
C PHE A 429 16.98 11.70 6.12
N PRO A 430 17.99 12.13 5.34
CA PRO A 430 18.91 11.19 4.72
C PRO A 430 19.75 10.48 5.78
N ASP A 431 20.34 9.36 5.40
CA ASP A 431 21.40 8.70 6.15
C ASP A 431 22.67 9.57 6.20
N PRO A 432 23.73 9.17 6.93
CA PRO A 432 24.99 9.92 7.01
C PRO A 432 25.71 10.15 5.68
N ASN A 433 25.29 9.50 4.59
CA ASN A 433 25.85 9.64 3.24
C ASN A 433 25.02 10.58 2.34
N GLY A 434 23.84 11.03 2.79
CA GLY A 434 22.90 11.81 1.98
C GLY A 434 21.79 11.00 1.32
N ASP A 435 21.76 9.67 1.52
CA ASP A 435 20.79 8.77 0.89
C ASP A 435 19.62 8.44 1.84
N TYR A 436 18.38 8.48 1.37
CA TYR A 436 17.25 7.96 2.15
C TYR A 436 17.23 6.43 2.09
N VAL A 437 17.46 5.76 3.22
CA VAL A 437 17.52 4.29 3.31
C VAL A 437 16.42 3.75 4.23
N ILE A 438 15.59 2.83 3.73
CA ILE A 438 14.62 2.05 4.54
C ILE A 438 14.81 0.58 4.24
N ASN A 439 15.03 -0.25 5.27
CA ASN A 439 15.16 -1.71 5.13
C ASN A 439 16.17 -2.14 4.03
N GLY A 440 17.24 -1.34 3.82
CA GLY A 440 18.25 -1.56 2.77
C GLY A 440 17.92 -0.96 1.38
N ILE A 441 16.71 -0.47 1.16
CA ILE A 441 16.29 0.15 -0.10
C ILE A 441 16.65 1.65 -0.09
N ARG A 442 17.37 2.12 -1.10
CA ARG A 442 17.68 3.55 -1.33
C ARG A 442 16.66 4.17 -2.28
N GLY A 443 16.18 5.38 -2.01
CA GLY A 443 15.37 6.13 -2.99
C GLY A 443 14.67 7.39 -2.45
N ASN A 444 14.21 8.25 -3.35
CA ASN A 444 13.42 9.43 -2.99
C ASN A 444 12.09 9.00 -2.36
N LEU A 445 12.01 9.05 -1.03
CA LEU A 445 10.84 8.64 -0.25
C LEU A 445 9.84 9.77 0.00
N PHE A 446 10.24 11.02 -0.23
CA PHE A 446 9.28 12.08 -0.56
C PHE A 446 8.56 11.72 -1.86
N SER A 447 7.37 12.28 -2.08
CA SER A 447 6.67 12.17 -3.36
C SER A 447 6.76 13.48 -4.18
N PRO A 448 7.96 13.97 -4.59
CA PRO A 448 8.10 15.24 -5.30
C PRO A 448 7.54 15.18 -6.73
N LEU A 449 7.29 13.96 -7.22
CA LEU A 449 6.66 13.63 -8.49
C LEU A 449 5.49 12.69 -8.21
N ALA A 450 4.45 12.78 -9.03
CA ALA A 450 3.35 11.82 -9.00
C ALA A 450 3.89 10.40 -9.25
N PRO A 451 3.41 9.37 -8.53
CA PRO A 451 3.83 7.99 -8.75
C PRO A 451 3.67 7.56 -10.22
N PRO A 452 4.59 6.77 -10.79
CA PRO A 452 4.50 6.31 -12.18
C PRO A 452 3.16 5.63 -12.48
N GLY A 453 2.50 6.07 -13.56
CA GLY A 453 1.16 5.60 -13.95
C GLY A 453 -0.03 6.25 -13.24
N TYR A 454 0.21 7.20 -12.32
CA TYR A 454 -0.82 7.90 -11.52
C TYR A 454 -0.90 9.42 -11.78
N ALA A 455 -0.03 9.98 -12.63
CA ALA A 455 0.03 11.42 -12.92
C ALA A 455 -1.25 11.99 -13.59
N ASP A 456 -2.06 11.13 -14.19
CA ASP A 456 -3.35 11.40 -14.85
C ASP A 456 -4.57 11.03 -13.96
N LYS A 457 -4.33 10.69 -12.69
CA LYS A 457 -5.33 10.06 -11.80
C LYS A 457 -5.34 10.65 -10.39
N LEU A 458 -4.20 11.15 -9.91
CA LEU A 458 -4.03 11.75 -8.59
C LEU A 458 -3.61 13.21 -8.75
N TRP A 459 -4.40 14.11 -8.20
CA TRP A 459 -4.39 15.52 -8.54
C TRP A 459 -4.22 16.41 -7.32
N THR A 460 -3.77 17.63 -7.58
CA THR A 460 -3.83 18.78 -6.67
C THR A 460 -4.31 20.02 -7.44
N LEU A 461 -4.67 21.07 -6.71
CA LEU A 461 -4.68 22.42 -7.29
C LEU A 461 -3.23 22.88 -7.57
N SER A 462 -3.07 24.03 -8.24
CA SER A 462 -1.72 24.54 -8.51
C SER A 462 -0.98 24.88 -7.21
N GLY A 463 0.32 24.55 -7.18
CA GLY A 463 1.14 24.65 -5.97
C GLY A 463 1.10 23.43 -5.05
N GLY A 464 0.47 22.32 -5.45
CA GLY A 464 0.48 21.05 -4.70
C GLY A 464 -0.64 20.94 -3.65
N PRO A 465 -0.53 19.98 -2.69
CA PRO A 465 -1.55 19.78 -1.66
C PRO A 465 -1.75 21.00 -0.75
N ARG A 466 -0.73 21.87 -0.62
CA ARG A 466 -0.77 23.13 0.14
C ARG A 466 -0.67 24.31 -0.82
N PRO A 467 -1.72 24.60 -1.60
CA PRO A 467 -1.61 25.56 -2.69
C PRO A 467 -1.44 26.99 -2.16
N ALA A 468 -0.23 27.55 -2.29
CA ALA A 468 0.04 28.95 -1.97
C ALA A 468 -0.59 29.93 -2.98
N ALA A 469 -0.90 29.47 -4.19
CA ALA A 469 -1.63 30.21 -5.22
C ALA A 469 -2.44 29.23 -6.08
N TRP A 470 -3.75 29.12 -5.81
CA TRP A 470 -4.71 28.33 -6.61
C TRP A 470 -5.81 29.21 -7.24
N GLU A 471 -5.95 30.46 -6.83
CA GLU A 471 -6.92 31.40 -7.39
C GLU A 471 -6.66 31.60 -8.89
N GLY A 472 -7.71 31.51 -9.71
CA GLY A 472 -7.61 31.57 -11.17
C GLY A 472 -7.09 30.30 -11.85
N THR A 473 -6.85 29.20 -11.13
CA THR A 473 -6.49 27.91 -11.76
C THR A 473 -7.64 27.35 -12.59
N THR A 474 -7.32 26.84 -13.78
CA THR A 474 -8.28 26.29 -14.76
C THR A 474 -8.06 24.80 -15.08
N ALA A 475 -7.03 24.19 -14.49
CA ALA A 475 -6.67 22.79 -14.64
C ALA A 475 -6.04 22.25 -13.35
N PHE A 476 -6.08 20.93 -13.16
CA PHE A 476 -5.37 20.25 -12.07
C PHE A 476 -3.91 20.00 -12.41
N GLU A 477 -3.07 19.92 -11.39
CA GLU A 477 -1.70 19.43 -11.50
C GLU A 477 -1.59 17.99 -10.98
N PRO A 478 -0.73 17.13 -11.57
CA PRO A 478 -0.40 15.83 -10.99
C PRO A 478 0.12 15.99 -9.56
N VAL A 479 -0.30 15.11 -8.64
CA VAL A 479 0.09 15.20 -7.22
C VAL A 479 1.60 15.24 -7.04
N ARG A 480 2.07 16.25 -6.29
CA ARG A 480 3.47 16.43 -5.91
C ARG A 480 3.55 17.02 -4.51
N GLU A 481 4.33 16.42 -3.62
CA GLU A 481 4.55 16.89 -2.25
C GLU A 481 5.47 18.13 -2.27
N TYR A 482 4.83 19.28 -2.54
CA TYR A 482 5.38 20.54 -3.06
C TYR A 482 4.33 21.66 -2.75
N VAL A 483 4.55 22.98 -2.92
CA VAL A 483 5.78 23.77 -3.16
C VAL A 483 5.76 25.08 -2.36
N ALA A 484 6.88 25.45 -1.70
CA ALA A 484 7.18 26.81 -1.21
C ALA A 484 8.62 26.90 -0.64
N GLY A 485 9.62 26.30 -1.31
CA GLY A 485 11.00 26.29 -0.83
C GLY A 485 11.32 25.34 0.34
N VAL A 486 10.35 24.56 0.82
CA VAL A 486 10.58 23.51 1.83
C VAL A 486 9.97 22.17 1.38
N THR A 487 10.83 21.20 1.07
CA THR A 487 10.43 19.82 0.73
C THR A 487 9.83 19.13 1.94
N ALA A 488 8.60 18.63 1.81
CA ALA A 488 7.77 18.31 2.96
C ALA A 488 6.65 17.33 2.59
N GLU A 489 6.63 16.13 3.20
CA GLU A 489 5.60 15.10 2.98
C GLU A 489 4.33 15.43 3.78
N THR A 490 3.18 15.45 3.09
CA THR A 490 1.84 15.51 3.68
C THR A 490 1.15 14.13 3.62
N PRO A 491 -0.02 13.93 4.24
CA PRO A 491 -0.80 12.71 4.05
C PRO A 491 -1.28 12.47 2.61
N ALA A 492 -1.26 13.49 1.74
CA ALA A 492 -2.04 13.55 0.50
C ALA A 492 -1.75 12.41 -0.47
N THR A 493 -0.49 12.24 -0.90
CA THR A 493 -0.14 11.20 -1.89
C THR A 493 -0.43 9.80 -1.36
N SER A 494 -0.15 9.56 -0.08
CA SER A 494 -0.29 8.24 0.56
C SER A 494 -1.77 7.87 0.76
N TYR A 495 -2.59 8.82 1.22
CA TYR A 495 -4.05 8.70 1.29
C TYR A 495 -4.64 8.39 -0.09
N MET A 496 -4.31 9.19 -1.11
CA MET A 496 -4.90 9.06 -2.44
C MET A 496 -4.54 7.73 -3.11
N LEU A 497 -3.30 7.27 -2.95
CA LEU A 497 -2.87 5.94 -3.41
C LEU A 497 -3.64 4.81 -2.71
N ALA A 498 -3.75 4.86 -1.38
CA ALA A 498 -4.41 3.82 -0.59
C ALA A 498 -5.92 3.73 -0.94
N MET A 499 -6.60 4.88 -0.99
CA MET A 499 -8.01 4.97 -1.35
C MET A 499 -8.28 4.48 -2.77
N ARG A 500 -7.50 4.95 -3.75
CA ARG A 500 -7.70 4.58 -5.16
C ARG A 500 -7.40 3.10 -5.44
N LYS A 501 -6.28 2.57 -4.94
CA LYS A 501 -5.93 1.15 -5.09
C LYS A 501 -6.95 0.22 -4.43
N TRP A 502 -7.57 0.66 -3.33
CA TRP A 502 -8.68 -0.07 -2.75
C TRP A 502 -9.90 -0.04 -3.66
N HIS A 503 -10.31 1.13 -4.18
CA HIS A 503 -11.45 1.20 -5.10
C HIS A 503 -11.27 0.30 -6.34
N GLU A 504 -10.08 0.30 -6.95
CA GLU A 504 -9.75 -0.53 -8.12
C GLU A 504 -9.84 -2.04 -7.84
N ARG A 505 -9.41 -2.51 -6.66
CA ARG A 505 -9.41 -3.94 -6.30
C ARG A 505 -10.74 -4.43 -5.71
N MET A 506 -11.52 -3.53 -5.12
CA MET A 506 -12.62 -3.89 -4.22
C MET A 506 -14.00 -3.38 -4.66
N THR A 507 -14.09 -2.33 -5.49
CA THR A 507 -15.39 -1.69 -5.84
C THR A 507 -15.59 -1.34 -7.32
N SER A 508 -14.55 -1.47 -8.16
CA SER A 508 -14.56 -1.14 -9.59
C SER A 508 -14.83 0.34 -9.97
N VAL A 509 -14.98 1.25 -9.01
CA VAL A 509 -15.26 2.69 -9.26
C VAL A 509 -14.13 3.40 -10.04
N ALA A 510 -12.89 2.94 -9.85
CA ALA A 510 -11.67 3.50 -10.46
C ALA A 510 -11.59 5.05 -10.45
N PRO A 511 -11.77 5.71 -9.29
CA PRO A 511 -11.92 7.16 -9.20
C PRO A 511 -10.63 7.90 -9.60
N GLN A 512 -10.80 9.15 -10.02
CA GLN A 512 -9.74 10.15 -9.91
C GLN A 512 -9.76 10.73 -8.50
N MET A 513 -8.60 11.09 -7.97
CA MET A 513 -8.47 11.65 -6.62
C MET A 513 -7.92 13.07 -6.68
N LEU A 514 -8.45 13.96 -5.84
CA LEU A 514 -7.91 15.29 -5.59
C LEU A 514 -7.62 15.42 -4.08
N TYR A 515 -6.53 16.09 -3.71
CA TYR A 515 -6.28 16.48 -2.32
C TYR A 515 -5.93 17.97 -2.24
N SER A 516 -6.50 18.66 -1.26
CA SER A 516 -6.14 20.04 -0.90
C SER A 516 -6.05 20.25 0.61
N VAL A 517 -5.29 21.25 1.02
CA VAL A 517 -5.08 21.65 2.42
C VAL A 517 -5.36 23.14 2.52
N SER A 518 -6.26 23.52 3.42
CA SER A 518 -6.42 24.90 3.88
C SER A 518 -6.36 24.93 5.42
N ALA A 519 -5.17 25.26 5.93
CA ALA A 519 -4.81 25.20 7.33
C ALA A 519 -3.79 26.29 7.68
N LEU A 520 -3.73 26.71 8.95
CA LEU A 520 -2.83 27.76 9.40
C LEU A 520 -1.99 27.32 10.62
N GLY A 521 -0.67 27.35 10.46
CA GLY A 521 0.26 26.88 11.50
C GLY A 521 0.08 27.60 12.83
N GLY A 522 0.18 26.85 13.95
CA GLY A 522 0.11 27.40 15.31
C GLY A 522 -1.20 28.09 15.70
N THR A 523 -2.26 28.00 14.90
CA THR A 523 -3.47 28.81 15.06
C THR A 523 -4.60 28.07 15.81
N PRO A 524 -5.16 28.64 16.90
CA PRO A 524 -6.38 28.16 17.57
C PRO A 524 -7.62 28.10 16.65
N TYR A 525 -8.66 27.36 17.07
CA TYR A 525 -9.88 27.16 16.27
C TYR A 525 -10.51 28.49 15.79
N ALA A 526 -10.53 29.50 16.67
CA ALA A 526 -11.08 30.83 16.36
C ALA A 526 -10.42 31.51 15.13
N GLY A 527 -9.16 31.17 14.81
CA GLY A 527 -8.43 31.71 13.65
C GLY A 527 -8.58 30.90 12.36
N VAL A 528 -9.25 29.74 12.39
CA VAL A 528 -9.46 28.86 11.21
C VAL A 528 -10.92 28.48 10.94
N LYS A 529 -11.85 28.87 11.81
CA LYS A 529 -13.30 28.57 11.68
C LYS A 529 -14.01 29.43 10.61
N LYS A 530 -15.31 29.21 10.42
CA LYS A 530 -16.14 29.97 9.46
C LYS A 530 -16.05 31.48 9.71
N GLY A 531 -15.95 32.25 8.62
CA GLY A 531 -15.68 33.69 8.64
C GLY A 531 -14.19 34.08 8.64
N THR A 532 -13.26 33.12 8.73
CA THR A 532 -11.81 33.37 8.61
C THR A 532 -11.32 33.23 7.17
N LYS A 533 -10.11 33.73 6.85
CA LYS A 533 -9.49 33.53 5.53
C LYS A 533 -9.29 32.04 5.24
N THR A 534 -8.75 31.27 6.18
CA THR A 534 -8.47 29.83 6.02
C THR A 534 -9.73 29.04 5.63
N TYR A 535 -10.87 29.34 6.25
CA TYR A 535 -12.16 28.74 5.87
C TYR A 535 -12.63 29.18 4.48
N THR A 536 -12.52 30.48 4.19
CA THR A 536 -12.93 31.06 2.90
C THR A 536 -12.11 30.48 1.74
N ASP A 537 -10.80 30.33 1.93
CA ASP A 537 -9.88 29.69 0.99
C ASP A 537 -10.30 28.24 0.74
N ALA A 538 -10.67 27.50 1.80
CA ALA A 538 -11.10 26.10 1.71
C ALA A 538 -12.37 25.94 0.83
N MET A 539 -13.39 26.77 1.07
CA MET A 539 -14.62 26.77 0.25
C MET A 539 -14.36 27.17 -1.20
N SER A 540 -13.40 28.07 -1.41
CA SER A 540 -13.05 28.55 -2.75
C SER A 540 -12.22 27.51 -3.51
N GLN A 541 -11.33 26.77 -2.85
CA GLN A 541 -10.66 25.58 -3.40
C GLN A 541 -11.68 24.52 -3.86
N ILE A 542 -12.72 24.25 -3.05
CA ILE A 542 -13.81 23.32 -3.42
C ILE A 542 -14.58 23.82 -4.65
N THR A 543 -14.89 25.11 -4.70
CA THR A 543 -15.61 25.75 -5.82
C THR A 543 -14.81 25.64 -7.13
N THR A 544 -13.51 25.98 -7.09
CA THR A 544 -12.60 25.87 -8.23
C THR A 544 -12.41 24.42 -8.68
N ALA A 545 -12.22 23.50 -7.73
CA ALA A 545 -12.10 22.08 -8.04
C ALA A 545 -13.37 21.51 -8.70
N LYS A 546 -14.57 21.91 -8.25
CA LYS A 546 -15.84 21.54 -8.91
C LYS A 546 -15.89 22.07 -10.34
N ALA A 547 -15.48 23.31 -10.58
CA ALA A 547 -15.48 23.91 -11.91
C ALA A 547 -14.55 23.13 -12.87
N ILE A 548 -13.32 22.83 -12.44
CA ILE A 548 -12.35 22.06 -13.24
C ILE A 548 -12.84 20.62 -13.47
N ALA A 549 -13.38 19.94 -12.46
CA ALA A 549 -13.96 18.61 -12.61
C ALA A 549 -15.12 18.59 -13.64
N SER A 550 -15.92 19.65 -13.67
CA SER A 550 -17.04 19.80 -14.61
C SER A 550 -16.55 19.96 -16.05
N THR A 551 -15.47 20.71 -16.32
CA THR A 551 -14.89 20.82 -17.68
C THR A 551 -14.25 19.50 -18.14
N MET A 552 -13.77 18.67 -17.22
CA MET A 552 -13.28 17.32 -17.48
C MET A 552 -14.39 16.26 -17.66
N GLY A 553 -15.66 16.62 -17.45
CA GLY A 553 -16.80 15.68 -17.52
C GLY A 553 -16.80 14.66 -16.38
N LEU A 554 -16.33 15.04 -15.19
CA LEU A 554 -16.28 14.20 -13.99
C LEU A 554 -17.37 14.61 -13.00
N ASP A 555 -18.03 13.61 -12.40
CA ASP A 555 -18.90 13.84 -11.24
C ASP A 555 -18.02 14.22 -10.04
N TYR A 556 -18.27 15.36 -9.40
CA TYR A 556 -17.45 15.89 -8.32
C TYR A 556 -18.07 15.63 -6.95
N VAL A 557 -17.31 15.03 -6.02
CA VAL A 557 -17.77 14.74 -4.66
C VAL A 557 -16.68 14.99 -3.63
N VAL A 558 -17.07 15.56 -2.48
CA VAL A 558 -16.23 15.72 -1.28
C VAL A 558 -16.79 14.80 -0.19
N PRO A 559 -16.42 13.50 -0.14
CA PRO A 559 -17.02 12.56 0.82
C PRO A 559 -16.61 12.82 2.27
N SER A 560 -15.52 13.56 2.48
CA SER A 560 -14.97 13.78 3.81
C SER A 560 -14.04 15.00 3.87
N ILE A 561 -13.72 15.39 5.09
CA ILE A 561 -12.64 16.32 5.40
C ILE A 561 -11.71 15.72 6.46
N SER A 562 -10.42 16.08 6.45
CA SER A 562 -9.53 15.88 7.61
C SER A 562 -9.58 17.12 8.50
N ILE A 563 -9.77 16.97 9.80
CA ILE A 563 -9.53 18.04 10.78
C ILE A 563 -8.33 17.63 11.64
N VAL A 564 -7.19 18.28 11.41
CA VAL A 564 -5.92 18.02 12.10
C VAL A 564 -5.56 19.22 12.96
N HIS A 565 -6.05 19.22 14.19
CA HIS A 565 -5.97 20.34 15.11
C HIS A 565 -6.10 19.91 16.57
N GLY A 566 -5.61 20.77 17.46
CA GLY A 566 -5.76 20.67 18.92
C GLY A 566 -4.50 21.14 19.67
N GLU A 567 -3.37 21.23 18.98
CA GLU A 567 -2.07 21.53 19.58
C GLU A 567 -1.96 22.98 20.05
N SER A 568 -2.70 23.91 19.42
CA SER A 568 -2.82 25.31 19.86
C SER A 568 -3.96 25.57 20.86
N GLN A 569 -4.67 24.53 21.32
CA GLN A 569 -5.85 24.64 22.21
C GLN A 569 -5.54 24.27 23.66
N ARG A 570 -4.31 24.51 24.13
CA ARG A 570 -3.82 24.11 25.46
C ARG A 570 -4.71 24.56 26.63
N ASP A 571 -5.36 25.72 26.50
CA ASP A 571 -6.17 26.37 27.53
C ASP A 571 -7.68 26.05 27.40
N THR A 572 -8.07 25.17 26.47
CA THR A 572 -9.48 24.79 26.19
C THR A 572 -9.90 23.57 27.00
N THR A 573 -11.08 23.61 27.63
CA THR A 573 -11.65 22.46 28.34
C THR A 573 -12.12 21.36 27.39
N GLN A 574 -12.34 20.15 27.92
CA GLN A 574 -12.81 19.02 27.13
C GLN A 574 -14.16 19.31 26.44
N ALA A 575 -15.12 19.88 27.18
CA ALA A 575 -16.45 20.19 26.68
C ALA A 575 -16.43 21.28 25.59
N GLU A 576 -15.62 22.34 25.78
CA GLU A 576 -15.45 23.39 24.78
C GLU A 576 -14.85 22.83 23.48
N TYR A 577 -13.84 21.94 23.56
CA TYR A 577 -13.25 21.39 22.34
C TYR A 577 -14.16 20.39 21.61
N VAL A 578 -15.01 19.65 22.33
CA VAL A 578 -16.10 18.85 21.72
C VAL A 578 -17.07 19.76 20.97
N ALA A 579 -17.49 20.87 21.58
CA ALA A 579 -18.38 21.84 20.93
C ALA A 579 -17.75 22.46 19.67
N MET A 580 -16.46 22.84 19.74
CA MET A 580 -15.71 23.36 18.58
C MET A 580 -15.64 22.35 17.43
N LEU A 581 -15.35 21.06 17.72
CA LEU A 581 -15.36 20.01 16.68
C LEU A 581 -16.75 19.83 16.06
N GLY A 582 -17.82 19.98 16.86
CA GLY A 582 -19.21 19.97 16.39
C GLY A 582 -19.55 21.14 15.46
N GLU A 583 -19.22 22.37 15.85
CA GLU A 583 -19.37 23.58 15.03
C GLU A 583 -18.60 23.42 13.71
N TRP A 584 -17.33 23.00 13.78
CA TRP A 584 -16.43 22.84 12.65
C TRP A 584 -16.98 21.86 11.59
N ILE A 585 -17.41 20.66 11.96
CA ILE A 585 -17.97 19.72 10.97
C ILE A 585 -19.35 20.15 10.47
N SER A 586 -20.16 20.83 11.29
CA SER A 586 -21.47 21.33 10.88
C SER A 586 -21.33 22.39 9.77
N ASP A 587 -20.44 23.36 9.95
CA ASP A 587 -20.17 24.43 8.99
C ASP A 587 -19.71 23.89 7.64
N TYR A 588 -18.65 23.05 7.64
CA TYR A 588 -18.13 22.46 6.41
C TYR A 588 -19.17 21.58 5.71
N ARG A 589 -20.01 20.83 6.45
CA ARG A 589 -21.08 20.02 5.86
C ARG A 589 -22.11 20.86 5.12
N ALA A 590 -22.54 21.98 5.72
CA ALA A 590 -23.52 22.87 5.10
C ALA A 590 -22.97 23.52 3.83
N ASP A 591 -21.78 24.14 3.92
CA ASP A 591 -21.24 24.93 2.81
C ASP A 591 -20.70 24.05 1.68
N ILE A 592 -20.11 22.88 1.97
CA ILE A 592 -19.72 21.91 0.94
C ILE A 592 -20.95 21.44 0.17
N VAL A 593 -22.05 21.08 0.84
CA VAL A 593 -23.26 20.64 0.14
C VAL A 593 -23.88 21.77 -0.68
N ALA A 594 -23.86 23.02 -0.19
CA ALA A 594 -24.31 24.17 -0.96
C ALA A 594 -23.49 24.38 -2.26
N ILE A 595 -22.18 24.13 -2.22
CA ILE A 595 -21.30 24.22 -3.41
C ILE A 595 -21.45 23.00 -4.32
N THR A 596 -21.43 21.78 -3.77
CA THR A 596 -21.36 20.54 -4.57
C THR A 596 -22.72 20.03 -5.03
N ALA A 597 -23.79 20.29 -4.28
CA ALA A 597 -25.11 19.65 -4.41
C ALA A 597 -25.08 18.12 -4.23
N GLN A 598 -24.06 17.58 -3.52
CA GLN A 598 -23.99 16.15 -3.23
C GLN A 598 -25.04 15.73 -2.19
N ALA A 599 -25.70 14.60 -2.41
CA ALA A 599 -26.77 14.11 -1.53
C ALA A 599 -26.28 13.67 -0.13
N VAL A 600 -25.04 13.18 -0.01
CA VAL A 600 -24.45 12.70 1.25
C VAL A 600 -23.38 13.67 1.74
N PRO A 601 -23.63 14.49 2.78
CA PRO A 601 -22.68 15.50 3.24
C PRO A 601 -21.38 14.88 3.81
N PRO A 602 -20.26 15.62 3.81
CA PRO A 602 -18.95 15.09 4.24
C PRO A 602 -18.91 14.65 5.71
N VAL A 603 -18.01 13.72 6.02
CA VAL A 603 -17.67 13.28 7.39
C VAL A 603 -16.29 13.82 7.78
N ALA A 604 -16.11 14.31 9.01
CA ALA A 604 -14.80 14.68 9.53
C ALA A 604 -14.03 13.44 9.96
N PHE A 605 -12.78 13.33 9.49
CA PHE A 605 -11.80 12.41 10.03
C PHE A 605 -10.81 13.19 10.89
N ILE A 606 -10.66 12.74 12.13
CA ILE A 606 -9.74 13.30 13.11
C ILE A 606 -8.74 12.24 13.53
N SER A 607 -7.63 12.69 14.09
CA SER A 607 -6.63 11.83 14.74
C SER A 607 -6.42 12.37 16.16
N GLN A 608 -6.02 11.52 17.10
CA GLN A 608 -5.87 11.93 18.49
C GLN A 608 -4.53 12.66 18.69
N MET A 609 -4.58 13.91 19.12
CA MET A 609 -3.42 14.74 19.48
C MET A 609 -3.20 14.63 20.97
N LEU A 610 -2.06 14.09 21.40
CA LEU A 610 -1.73 13.91 22.83
C LEU A 610 -1.10 15.17 23.46
N THR A 611 -1.46 16.33 22.92
CA THR A 611 -0.89 17.64 23.32
C THR A 611 -1.49 18.13 24.63
N GLY A 612 -0.62 18.63 25.50
CA GLY A 612 -0.98 19.40 26.69
C GLY A 612 0.20 19.52 27.65
N GLU A 613 0.06 20.40 28.64
CA GLU A 613 1.15 20.76 29.54
C GLU A 613 1.57 19.61 30.47
N THR A 614 2.87 19.53 30.78
CA THR A 614 3.39 18.62 31.80
C THR A 614 2.80 18.99 33.17
N GLY A 615 2.48 17.97 33.97
CA GLY A 615 1.76 18.09 35.24
C GLY A 615 0.24 17.92 35.11
N THR A 616 -0.31 17.85 33.90
CA THR A 616 -1.77 17.75 33.66
C THR A 616 -2.17 16.50 32.88
N ILE A 617 -3.44 16.12 33.00
CA ILE A 617 -4.11 15.20 32.07
C ILE A 617 -4.64 16.05 30.90
N PRO A 618 -4.18 15.85 29.65
CA PRO A 618 -4.56 16.72 28.55
C PRO A 618 -6.02 16.52 28.12
N ALA A 619 -6.80 17.61 28.06
CA ALA A 619 -8.23 17.59 27.73
C ALA A 619 -8.53 17.33 26.24
N ILE A 620 -7.65 17.81 25.34
CA ILE A 620 -7.80 17.70 23.89
C ILE A 620 -7.92 16.25 23.36
N PRO A 621 -7.04 15.28 23.72
CA PRO A 621 -7.19 13.90 23.26
C PRO A 621 -8.49 13.25 23.79
N LEU A 622 -8.93 13.60 24.99
CA LEU A 622 -10.18 13.12 25.58
C LEU A 622 -11.39 13.68 24.81
N ALA A 623 -11.38 14.98 24.50
CA ALA A 623 -12.41 15.64 23.70
C ALA A 623 -12.52 15.04 22.29
N GLN A 624 -11.40 14.67 21.66
CA GLN A 624 -11.40 14.01 20.34
C GLN A 624 -12.04 12.62 20.39
N LEU A 625 -11.75 11.82 21.42
CA LEU A 625 -12.41 10.53 21.63
C LEU A 625 -13.90 10.70 21.97
N GLN A 626 -14.26 11.71 22.77
CA GLN A 626 -15.64 12.01 23.10
C GLN A 626 -16.44 12.46 21.86
N ALA A 627 -15.92 13.40 21.07
CA ALA A 627 -16.55 13.85 19.83
C ALA A 627 -16.75 12.69 18.84
N HIS A 628 -15.80 11.74 18.77
CA HIS A 628 -15.99 10.50 18.01
C HIS A 628 -17.10 9.61 18.55
N ASN A 629 -17.28 9.52 19.88
CA ASN A 629 -18.34 8.70 20.46
C ASN A 629 -19.73 9.34 20.30
N GLU A 630 -19.84 10.66 20.44
CA GLU A 630 -21.11 11.39 20.53
C GLU A 630 -21.61 11.95 19.19
N ASN A 631 -20.72 12.36 18.28
CA ASN A 631 -21.11 12.95 16.99
C ASN A 631 -20.98 11.92 15.86
N PRO A 632 -22.06 11.53 15.15
CA PRO A 632 -22.00 10.54 14.08
C PRO A 632 -21.12 10.97 12.89
N TYR A 633 -20.88 12.28 12.72
CA TYR A 633 -20.11 12.85 11.62
C TYR A 633 -18.64 13.17 11.96
N VAL A 634 -18.19 12.86 13.17
CA VAL A 634 -16.76 12.92 13.56
C VAL A 634 -16.25 11.49 13.75
N VAL A 635 -15.24 11.12 12.98
CA VAL A 635 -14.61 9.78 13.00
C VAL A 635 -13.15 9.93 13.42
N MET A 636 -12.77 9.34 14.55
CA MET A 636 -11.37 9.29 14.94
C MET A 636 -10.68 8.07 14.32
N VAL A 637 -9.61 8.31 13.59
CA VAL A 637 -8.80 7.27 12.92
C VAL A 637 -8.00 6.47 13.95
N GLY A 638 -7.32 7.17 14.87
CA GLY A 638 -6.46 6.62 15.92
C GLY A 638 -5.52 7.68 16.51
N PRO A 639 -4.64 7.32 17.46
CA PRO A 639 -3.70 8.24 18.08
C PRO A 639 -2.40 8.41 17.30
N LYS A 640 -1.75 9.58 17.43
CA LYS A 640 -0.47 9.86 16.75
C LYS A 640 0.80 9.57 17.55
N TYR A 641 0.72 9.09 18.79
CA TYR A 641 1.92 8.87 19.62
C TYR A 641 2.87 7.80 19.07
N ALA A 642 2.37 6.91 18.19
CA ALA A 642 3.12 5.76 17.69
C ALA A 642 4.01 6.07 16.47
N TYR A 643 4.03 7.33 16.01
CA TYR A 643 4.80 7.76 14.85
C TYR A 643 6.07 8.51 15.27
N PRO A 644 7.12 8.55 14.42
CA PRO A 644 8.32 9.33 14.71
C PRO A 644 8.05 10.84 14.61
N TYR A 645 8.65 11.61 15.51
CA TYR A 645 8.55 13.08 15.57
C TYR A 645 9.88 13.77 15.23
N PHE A 646 9.77 14.94 14.60
CA PHE A 646 10.86 15.88 14.34
C PHE A 646 11.09 16.81 15.54
N ASP A 647 10.00 17.30 16.14
CA ASP A 647 10.00 18.17 17.33
C ASP A 647 8.88 17.77 18.30
N THR A 648 8.51 18.66 19.24
CA THR A 648 7.45 18.47 20.23
C THR A 648 6.05 18.17 19.66
N TYR A 649 5.80 18.51 18.39
CA TYR A 649 4.46 18.47 17.79
C TYR A 649 4.44 17.84 16.40
N HIS A 650 5.44 18.08 15.55
CA HIS A 650 5.42 17.67 14.15
C HIS A 650 6.01 16.27 13.97
N MET A 651 5.23 15.37 13.38
CA MET A 651 5.73 14.07 12.94
C MET A 651 6.81 14.24 11.86
N GLN A 652 7.65 13.22 11.68
CA GLN A 652 8.49 13.07 10.48
C GLN A 652 7.63 12.57 9.30
N GLY A 653 8.15 12.67 8.07
CA GLY A 653 7.47 12.17 6.86
C GLY A 653 6.85 10.75 6.96
N PRO A 654 7.49 9.75 7.60
CA PRO A 654 6.92 8.40 7.75
C PRO A 654 5.58 8.38 8.50
N GLY A 655 5.40 9.27 9.49
CA GLY A 655 4.16 9.40 10.25
C GLY A 655 3.02 9.94 9.38
N TYR A 656 3.31 10.88 8.49
CA TYR A 656 2.30 11.43 7.57
C TYR A 656 1.86 10.44 6.51
N MET A 657 2.78 9.62 5.98
CA MET A 657 2.40 8.54 5.04
C MET A 657 1.44 7.55 5.70
N LYS A 658 1.84 6.99 6.86
CA LYS A 658 1.04 6.03 7.61
C LYS A 658 -0.30 6.60 8.04
N MET A 659 -0.34 7.89 8.43
CA MET A 659 -1.59 8.54 8.79
C MET A 659 -2.52 8.69 7.59
N GLY A 660 -2.02 9.07 6.41
CA GLY A 660 -2.83 9.14 5.19
C GLY A 660 -3.40 7.78 4.78
N GLU A 661 -2.60 6.72 4.90
CA GLU A 661 -3.04 5.35 4.58
C GLU A 661 -4.08 4.82 5.58
N LEU A 662 -3.91 5.08 6.88
CA LEU A 662 -4.88 4.74 7.92
C LEU A 662 -6.17 5.56 7.82
N GLU A 663 -6.08 6.84 7.43
CA GLU A 663 -7.26 7.66 7.18
C GLU A 663 -8.04 7.17 5.96
N ALA A 664 -7.34 6.75 4.88
CA ALA A 664 -7.99 6.10 3.74
C ALA A 664 -8.67 4.78 4.13
N ARG A 665 -8.08 3.97 5.04
CA ARG A 665 -8.74 2.79 5.63
C ARG A 665 -10.00 3.15 6.40
N ALA A 666 -9.91 4.10 7.33
CA ALA A 666 -11.05 4.53 8.14
C ALA A 666 -12.19 5.08 7.25
N GLU A 667 -11.84 5.81 6.19
CA GLU A 667 -12.79 6.43 5.28
C GLU A 667 -13.51 5.42 4.39
N ARG A 668 -12.78 4.56 3.67
CA ARG A 668 -13.41 3.57 2.79
C ARG A 668 -14.32 2.62 3.58
N LEU A 669 -13.91 2.19 4.77
CA LEU A 669 -14.74 1.35 5.65
C LEU A 669 -15.96 2.10 6.19
N THR A 670 -15.84 3.41 6.44
CA THR A 670 -17.00 4.24 6.78
C THR A 670 -18.04 4.30 5.65
N GLN A 671 -17.60 4.33 4.39
CA GLN A 671 -18.48 4.38 3.21
C GLN A 671 -19.22 3.05 2.94
N ILE A 672 -18.56 1.91 3.17
CA ILE A 672 -19.07 0.56 2.81
C ILE A 672 -19.44 -0.35 3.99
N SER A 673 -19.22 0.04 5.24
CA SER A 673 -19.48 -0.82 6.40
C SER A 673 -20.00 -0.05 7.63
N GLY A 674 -20.27 1.25 7.48
CA GLY A 674 -20.68 2.12 8.58
C GLY A 674 -19.50 2.64 9.41
N LYS A 675 -19.80 3.54 10.35
CA LYS A 675 -18.83 4.39 11.05
C LYS A 675 -17.62 3.63 11.62
N TRP A 676 -16.44 3.87 11.04
CA TRP A 676 -15.16 3.34 11.55
C TRP A 676 -15.00 3.62 13.05
N GLN A 677 -14.53 2.63 13.80
CA GLN A 677 -14.13 2.77 15.19
C GLN A 677 -12.60 2.69 15.31
N PRO A 678 -11.93 3.61 16.02
CA PRO A 678 -10.53 3.41 16.39
C PRO A 678 -10.44 2.32 17.49
N LEU A 679 -9.23 1.86 17.82
CA LEU A 679 -9.04 0.99 18.97
C LEU A 679 -9.28 1.75 20.27
N LYS A 680 -10.27 1.31 21.05
CA LYS A 680 -10.71 1.91 22.32
C LYS A 680 -11.20 0.84 23.31
N VAL A 681 -11.15 1.19 24.59
CA VAL A 681 -11.86 0.45 25.64
C VAL A 681 -13.37 0.67 25.49
N ILE A 682 -14.16 -0.38 25.70
CA ILE A 682 -15.63 -0.35 25.72
C ILE A 682 -16.23 -0.68 27.08
N SER A 683 -15.49 -1.36 27.96
CA SER A 683 -15.85 -1.50 29.37
C SER A 683 -14.61 -1.78 30.23
N ALA A 684 -14.72 -1.47 31.52
CA ALA A 684 -13.77 -1.85 32.56
C ALA A 684 -14.55 -2.55 33.68
N ALA A 685 -14.08 -3.72 34.12
CA ALA A 685 -14.65 -4.45 35.25
C ALA A 685 -13.60 -4.59 36.35
N VAL A 686 -13.97 -4.27 37.59
CA VAL A 686 -13.08 -4.37 38.76
C VAL A 686 -13.46 -5.59 39.59
N SER A 687 -12.46 -6.34 40.08
CA SER A 687 -12.63 -7.43 41.02
C SER A 687 -11.43 -7.48 41.97
N GLY A 688 -11.62 -6.96 43.19
CA GLY A 688 -10.56 -6.82 44.17
C GLY A 688 -9.39 -5.97 43.63
N ALA A 689 -8.24 -6.60 43.42
CA ALA A 689 -7.02 -5.97 42.89
C ALA A 689 -6.91 -6.00 41.35
N THR A 690 -7.87 -6.60 40.65
CA THR A 690 -7.80 -6.81 39.20
C THR A 690 -8.78 -5.91 38.46
N ILE A 691 -8.32 -5.28 37.38
CA ILE A 691 -9.13 -4.54 36.41
C ILE A 691 -9.05 -5.30 35.08
N THR A 692 -10.19 -5.67 34.51
CA THR A 692 -10.29 -6.26 33.18
C THR A 692 -10.91 -5.23 32.24
N LEU A 693 -10.13 -4.73 31.30
CA LEU A 693 -10.59 -3.86 30.21
C LEU A 693 -11.02 -4.72 29.03
N ARG A 694 -12.19 -4.44 28.46
CA ARG A 694 -12.60 -4.99 27.16
C ARG A 694 -12.38 -3.96 26.07
N LEU A 695 -11.76 -4.35 24.97
CA LEU A 695 -11.57 -3.50 23.79
C LEU A 695 -12.52 -3.90 22.65
N ASN A 696 -12.64 -3.03 21.64
CA ASN A 696 -13.56 -3.17 20.51
C ASN A 696 -13.00 -3.94 19.29
N ASN A 697 -11.82 -4.55 19.39
CA ASN A 697 -11.23 -5.30 18.28
C ASN A 697 -11.98 -6.63 18.02
N LEU A 698 -12.05 -7.03 16.75
CA LEU A 698 -12.59 -8.33 16.35
C LEU A 698 -11.44 -9.26 15.92
N PRO A 699 -11.09 -10.30 16.70
CA PRO A 699 -10.01 -11.24 16.38
C PRO A 699 -10.11 -11.86 15.00
N ASN A 700 -11.33 -12.17 14.56
CA ASN A 700 -11.70 -12.76 13.27
C ASN A 700 -12.32 -11.74 12.31
N GLY A 701 -12.01 -10.45 12.46
CA GLY A 701 -12.46 -9.40 11.55
C GLY A 701 -11.80 -9.51 10.17
N ASN A 702 -12.47 -8.94 9.16
CA ASN A 702 -12.11 -9.07 7.74
C ASN A 702 -12.06 -7.72 7.00
N ALA A 703 -11.98 -7.75 5.67
CA ALA A 703 -11.80 -6.56 4.84
C ALA A 703 -12.98 -5.56 4.89
N GLY A 704 -14.13 -5.96 5.43
CA GLY A 704 -15.31 -5.10 5.64
C GLY A 704 -15.61 -4.81 7.12
N THR A 705 -14.67 -5.06 8.04
CA THR A 705 -14.87 -4.73 9.46
C THR A 705 -14.51 -3.26 9.72
N PRO A 706 -15.45 -2.38 10.14
CA PRO A 706 -15.23 -0.94 10.31
C PRO A 706 -14.53 -0.62 11.65
N GLY A 707 -13.36 -1.20 11.88
CA GLY A 707 -12.56 -0.93 13.08
C GLY A 707 -11.36 -1.87 13.21
N PRO A 708 -10.71 -1.91 14.39
CA PRO A 708 -9.56 -2.76 14.67
C PRO A 708 -9.89 -4.26 14.61
N ILE A 709 -8.92 -5.06 14.19
CA ILE A 709 -9.06 -6.51 14.00
C ILE A 709 -7.81 -7.30 14.40
N GLY A 710 -7.96 -8.62 14.54
CA GLY A 710 -6.91 -9.48 15.07
C GLY A 710 -6.76 -9.32 16.59
N ASN A 711 -5.89 -10.15 17.17
CA ASN A 711 -5.65 -10.14 18.62
C ASN A 711 -4.90 -8.87 19.07
N LEU A 712 -5.12 -8.44 20.31
CA LEU A 712 -4.32 -7.41 20.95
C LEU A 712 -2.86 -7.85 21.16
N ALA A 713 -1.95 -6.88 21.07
CA ALA A 713 -0.53 -7.05 21.39
C ALA A 713 -0.03 -5.88 22.26
N ILE A 714 0.90 -6.20 23.16
CA ILE A 714 1.79 -5.22 23.81
C ILE A 714 3.05 -5.13 22.95
N ASP A 715 3.27 -3.99 22.30
CA ASP A 715 4.38 -3.74 21.38
C ASP A 715 5.29 -2.63 21.92
N THR A 716 6.33 -3.06 22.63
CA THR A 716 7.40 -2.19 23.15
C THR A 716 8.52 -1.94 22.15
N ALA A 717 8.48 -2.57 20.97
CA ALA A 717 9.52 -2.49 19.94
C ALA A 717 9.27 -1.31 18.98
N ILE A 718 8.00 -1.02 18.65
CA ILE A 718 7.62 0.15 17.85
C ILE A 718 7.44 1.38 18.75
N VAL A 719 6.85 1.22 19.94
CA VAL A 719 6.63 2.31 20.90
C VAL A 719 7.27 1.94 22.23
N SER A 720 8.33 2.65 22.62
CA SER A 720 9.02 2.37 23.89
C SER A 720 8.07 2.51 25.09
N ASP A 721 8.21 1.65 26.09
CA ASP A 721 7.35 1.68 27.28
C ASP A 721 7.52 3.00 28.06
N PRO A 722 6.45 3.79 28.32
CA PRO A 722 6.48 4.94 29.24
C PRO A 722 6.28 4.54 30.72
N GLY A 723 6.15 3.25 31.01
CA GLY A 723 5.77 2.67 32.30
C GLY A 723 4.40 1.98 32.20
N ASN A 724 4.34 0.73 32.66
CA ASN A 724 3.12 -0.11 32.63
C ASN A 724 2.42 -0.14 31.26
N TYR A 725 3.18 -0.12 30.16
CA TYR A 725 2.70 -0.07 28.77
C TYR A 725 1.81 1.13 28.44
N GLY A 726 1.83 2.17 29.28
CA GLY A 726 1.01 3.38 29.14
C GLY A 726 -0.07 3.57 30.21
N PHE A 727 -0.33 2.57 31.07
CA PHE A 727 -1.39 2.64 32.08
C PHE A 727 -0.95 3.31 33.39
N GLN A 728 -1.83 4.13 33.98
CA GLN A 728 -1.62 4.72 35.30
C GLN A 728 -2.93 4.79 36.09
N LEU A 729 -2.85 4.49 37.40
CA LEU A 729 -3.94 4.68 38.35
C LEU A 729 -3.72 6.00 39.12
N SER A 730 -4.81 6.72 39.43
CA SER A 730 -4.75 7.89 40.32
C SER A 730 -4.46 7.54 41.79
N ALA A 731 -4.70 6.28 42.18
CA ALA A 731 -4.41 5.73 43.50
C ALA A 731 -4.02 4.24 43.40
N GLY A 732 -3.08 3.81 44.23
CA GLY A 732 -2.54 2.44 44.22
C GLY A 732 -1.42 2.24 43.20
N THR A 733 -0.89 1.01 43.15
CA THR A 733 0.27 0.63 42.32
C THR A 733 -0.09 -0.54 41.41
N ILE A 734 0.22 -0.42 40.11
CA ILE A 734 0.11 -1.52 39.16
C ILE A 734 1.28 -2.49 39.39
N ALA A 735 0.97 -3.78 39.57
CA ALA A 735 1.93 -4.87 39.70
C ALA A 735 2.19 -5.59 38.37
N ASN A 736 1.17 -5.71 37.52
CA ASN A 736 1.27 -6.37 36.21
C ASN A 736 0.22 -5.85 35.21
N VAL A 737 0.53 -5.92 33.92
CA VAL A 737 -0.39 -5.69 32.80
C VAL A 737 -0.19 -6.81 31.78
N ALA A 738 -1.27 -7.47 31.34
CA ALA A 738 -1.20 -8.56 30.37
C ALA A 738 -2.37 -8.51 29.36
N THR A 739 -2.16 -9.05 28.17
CA THR A 739 -3.26 -9.35 27.23
C THR A 739 -4.04 -10.57 27.71
N GLY A 740 -5.36 -10.51 27.60
CA GLY A 740 -6.25 -11.65 27.82
C GLY A 740 -6.06 -12.72 26.74
N ARG A 741 -6.26 -13.99 27.11
CA ARG A 741 -6.21 -15.13 26.17
C ARG A 741 -7.33 -15.11 25.12
N ASP A 742 -8.34 -14.26 25.33
CA ASP A 742 -9.43 -14.01 24.38
C ASP A 742 -9.01 -13.09 23.20
N GLY A 743 -7.81 -12.49 23.26
CA GLY A 743 -7.29 -11.61 22.22
C GLY A 743 -7.93 -10.21 22.19
N VAL A 744 -8.76 -9.86 23.17
CA VAL A 744 -9.63 -8.65 23.16
C VAL A 744 -9.72 -7.95 24.52
N SER A 745 -9.17 -8.56 25.58
CA SER A 745 -9.11 -7.96 26.91
C SER A 745 -7.69 -7.55 27.30
N ILE A 746 -7.56 -6.55 28.16
CA ILE A 746 -6.33 -6.23 28.91
C ILE A 746 -6.62 -6.43 30.39
N VAL A 747 -5.78 -7.20 31.07
CA VAL A 747 -5.87 -7.47 32.51
C VAL A 747 -4.77 -6.70 33.22
N ILE A 748 -5.16 -5.80 34.12
CA ILE A 748 -4.27 -5.02 34.98
C ILE A 748 -4.44 -5.54 36.40
N THR A 749 -3.34 -5.93 37.04
CA THR A 749 -3.34 -6.35 38.45
C THR A 749 -2.60 -5.32 39.27
N ALA A 750 -3.26 -4.78 40.29
CA ALA A 750 -2.66 -3.89 41.28
C ALA A 750 -2.09 -4.66 42.48
N THR A 751 -1.27 -4.00 43.30
CA THR A 751 -0.70 -4.58 44.53
C THR A 751 -1.70 -4.70 45.68
N ALA A 752 -2.87 -4.06 45.57
CA ALA A 752 -3.92 -4.03 46.57
C ALA A 752 -5.29 -3.88 45.88
N ALA A 753 -6.38 -4.04 46.63
CA ALA A 753 -7.72 -3.81 46.10
C ALA A 753 -7.90 -2.37 45.58
N ILE A 754 -8.57 -2.24 44.43
CA ILE A 754 -8.89 -0.93 43.83
C ILE A 754 -9.96 -0.24 44.67
N ALA A 755 -9.80 1.06 44.93
CA ALA A 755 -10.78 1.87 45.63
C ALA A 755 -11.80 2.47 44.64
N ALA A 756 -13.06 2.64 45.07
CA ALA A 756 -14.09 3.26 44.25
C ALA A 756 -13.69 4.69 43.85
N GLY A 757 -13.92 5.07 42.58
CA GLY A 757 -13.52 6.37 42.07
C GLY A 757 -12.01 6.50 41.75
N THR A 758 -11.23 5.41 41.85
CA THR A 758 -9.88 5.37 41.26
C THR A 758 -9.98 5.62 39.77
N VAL A 759 -9.20 6.55 39.22
CA VAL A 759 -9.18 6.85 37.79
C VAL A 759 -8.06 6.05 37.14
N LEU A 760 -8.41 5.26 36.12
CA LEU A 760 -7.45 4.65 35.22
C LEU A 760 -7.26 5.57 34.01
N THR A 761 -6.01 5.86 33.68
CA THR A 761 -5.63 6.56 32.45
C THR A 761 -4.74 5.70 31.58
N TYR A 762 -4.79 5.94 30.28
CA TYR A 762 -3.92 5.32 29.29
C TYR A 762 -3.35 6.38 28.34
N ALA A 763 -2.04 6.35 28.11
CA ALA A 763 -1.34 7.29 27.24
C ALA A 763 -1.53 8.79 27.62
N LEU A 764 -1.83 9.09 28.89
CA LEU A 764 -2.03 10.46 29.38
C LEU A 764 -1.02 10.85 30.48
N GLN A 765 0.17 10.23 30.48
CA GLN A 765 1.13 10.36 31.59
C GLN A 765 1.40 11.84 31.91
N PRO A 766 1.08 12.33 33.13
CA PRO A 766 1.18 13.75 33.44
C PRO A 766 2.64 14.19 33.57
N THR A 767 3.56 13.27 33.86
CA THR A 767 5.00 13.53 33.91
C THR A 767 5.66 13.68 32.54
N LEU A 768 4.95 13.36 31.45
CA LEU A 768 5.44 13.48 30.07
C LEU A 768 4.71 14.62 29.35
N GLY A 769 5.40 15.25 28.40
CA GLY A 769 4.81 16.31 27.56
C GLY A 769 4.00 15.76 26.37
N SER A 770 3.74 16.65 25.41
CA SER A 770 3.20 16.33 24.07
C SER A 770 3.94 15.15 23.41
N PRO A 771 3.30 14.41 22.48
CA PRO A 771 3.87 13.20 21.89
C PRO A 771 5.18 13.51 21.15
N GLN A 772 6.21 12.71 21.46
CA GLN A 772 7.57 12.84 20.95
C GLN A 772 8.20 11.45 20.88
N THR A 773 9.14 11.27 19.96
CA THR A 773 9.96 10.05 19.83
C THR A 773 10.58 9.67 21.17
N GLY A 774 10.08 8.59 21.80
CA GLY A 774 10.58 8.05 23.07
C GLY A 774 10.34 8.86 24.35
N ASN A 775 10.00 10.15 24.25
CA ASN A 775 9.95 11.08 25.39
C ASN A 775 8.54 11.64 25.70
N GLY A 776 7.60 11.57 24.76
CA GLY A 776 6.25 12.10 24.96
C GLY A 776 5.24 11.08 25.49
N ARG A 777 4.03 11.56 25.82
CA ARG A 777 2.87 10.72 26.18
C ARG A 777 2.57 9.68 25.08
N ARG A 778 2.39 8.42 25.49
CA ARG A 778 2.25 7.26 24.58
C ARG A 778 1.75 6.01 25.30
N GLY A 779 1.54 4.91 24.58
CA GLY A 779 1.31 3.59 25.16
C GLY A 779 1.55 2.45 24.16
N CYS A 780 1.74 1.24 24.64
CA CYS A 780 2.24 0.11 23.84
C CYS A 780 1.15 -0.86 23.36
N ILE A 781 -0.14 -0.51 23.41
CA ILE A 781 -1.25 -1.42 23.05
C ILE A 781 -1.71 -1.14 21.62
N ARG A 782 -1.77 -2.20 20.83
CA ARG A 782 -2.30 -2.22 19.45
C ARG A 782 -3.02 -3.52 19.14
N ASP A 783 -3.67 -3.57 17.99
CA ASP A 783 -4.18 -4.80 17.38
C ASP A 783 -3.16 -5.48 16.45
N ASN A 784 -3.58 -6.55 15.77
CA ASN A 784 -2.81 -7.26 14.73
C ASN A 784 -3.56 -7.18 13.38
N ASP A 785 -3.86 -5.96 12.93
CA ASP A 785 -4.49 -5.69 11.63
C ASP A 785 -3.46 -5.69 10.49
N HIS A 786 -3.51 -6.73 9.66
CA HIS A 786 -2.67 -6.96 8.49
C HIS A 786 -3.40 -6.67 7.15
N ARG A 787 -4.55 -5.99 7.15
CA ARG A 787 -5.30 -5.68 5.91
C ARG A 787 -4.59 -4.71 4.97
N ASP A 788 -3.76 -3.84 5.53
CA ASP A 788 -2.96 -2.89 4.77
C ASP A 788 -1.54 -2.82 5.32
N PHE A 789 -0.60 -2.70 4.40
CA PHE A 789 0.81 -2.48 4.68
C PHE A 789 1.18 -1.08 4.18
N SER A 790 1.97 -0.36 4.98
CA SER A 790 2.41 0.97 4.60
C SER A 790 3.36 0.91 3.41
N ARG A 791 3.16 1.80 2.43
CA ARG A 791 4.08 1.98 1.30
C ARG A 791 5.49 2.44 1.73
N TYR A 792 5.62 2.93 2.97
CA TYR A 792 6.86 3.47 3.52
C TYR A 792 7.86 2.36 3.88
N ASP A 793 7.45 1.39 4.71
CA ASP A 793 8.33 0.34 5.26
C ASP A 793 7.79 -1.08 5.07
N MET A 794 6.70 -1.26 4.32
CA MET A 794 6.01 -2.54 4.10
C MET A 794 5.61 -3.26 5.40
N LYS A 795 5.41 -2.52 6.50
CA LYS A 795 4.86 -3.05 7.75
C LYS A 795 3.34 -2.82 7.84
N PRO A 796 2.60 -3.68 8.55
CA PRO A 796 1.18 -3.49 8.80
C PRO A 796 0.88 -2.12 9.40
N LEU A 797 -0.24 -1.57 8.97
CA LEU A 797 -0.83 -0.39 9.58
C LEU A 797 -1.65 -0.84 10.79
N TYR A 798 -1.00 -0.99 11.95
CA TYR A 798 -1.69 -1.34 13.19
C TYR A 798 -2.58 -0.20 13.71
N ASN A 799 -3.69 -0.56 14.37
CA ASN A 799 -4.54 0.38 15.08
C ASN A 799 -4.10 0.43 16.55
N TRP A 800 -3.65 1.60 17.00
CA TRP A 800 -3.14 1.83 18.36
C TRP A 800 -4.26 2.28 19.31
N LEU A 801 -4.19 1.86 20.58
CA LEU A 801 -5.20 2.16 21.58
C LEU A 801 -5.27 3.67 21.85
N CYS A 802 -6.45 4.26 21.71
CA CYS A 802 -6.64 5.68 21.98
C CYS A 802 -6.43 5.99 23.46
N ALA A 803 -5.84 7.16 23.73
CA ALA A 803 -5.71 7.70 25.07
C ALA A 803 -7.08 7.91 25.69
N PHE A 804 -7.25 7.50 26.95
CA PHE A 804 -8.52 7.61 27.68
C PHE A 804 -8.27 7.85 29.17
N SER A 805 -9.30 8.38 29.84
CA SER A 805 -9.39 8.55 31.29
C SER A 805 -10.76 8.04 31.72
N THR A 806 -10.80 7.10 32.66
CA THR A 806 -12.03 6.42 33.10
C THR A 806 -12.00 6.27 34.61
N ALA A 807 -13.03 6.77 35.30
CA ALA A 807 -13.28 6.44 36.69
C ALA A 807 -13.72 4.97 36.78
N LEU A 808 -13.12 4.22 37.71
CA LEU A 808 -13.42 2.82 37.93
C LEU A 808 -14.58 2.68 38.92
N GLU A 809 -15.62 1.99 38.45
CA GLU A 809 -16.76 1.52 39.25
C GLU A 809 -16.45 0.09 39.77
N ILE A 810 -17.05 -0.28 40.91
CA ILE A 810 -16.82 -1.56 41.62
C ILE A 810 -18.15 -2.30 41.75
#